data_AF-A0A927HGL0-F1
#
_entry.id   AF-A0A927HGL0-F1
#
_cell.length_a   1.000
_cell.length_b   1.000
_cell.length_c   1.000
_cell.angle_alpha   90.00
_cell.angle_beta   90.00
_cell.angle_gamma   90.00
#
_symmetry.space_group_name_H-M   'P 1'
#
loop_
_entity.id
_entity.type
_entity.pdbx_description
1 polymer ?
#
loop_
_entity_poly.entity_id
_entity_poly.type
_entity_poly.pdbx_seq_one_letter_code
_entity_poly.pdbx_strand_id
1 'polypeptide(L)'
;MTVLGGIGFTAPWLLVALFALPILWLILRAVPPAPLRRRFPGVALLLGLKDDESVSDRTPWWLLMLRMLAVAAIIIGLAGPVLNPEVDQADGNGPLLIVLDGSWAGATRWPQQAEALDAQLSKASRADRTVAILQLSRPEVPNFQTADVWRSRLAGFAPAPWQPSEGNINTATQMMEALSGFDTLWFSDGLEYAGRARVLDALQSQGSVEVYQTAANVMAIAPATYADNVVSLSISRALPGQAREVVLQAEGRDPAGNARILATVPAVFEDSETTAAAEISLPAELRARISRFTIAGQRSAGATTLVDDALRRREVALVGGRQDQENLQLLSPLHYIEQALVPTADLIDGTLADVLPANPDVIVLADIATLSEAETEPLQEWIEKGGMLVRFAGPRIAASDISRAEEDPLMPVRLRAGGRSVGGAMSWGEPKALAPFRDTSPFFGLTVPEDVVVTAQVVAQPDPTLAERVIASLSDGTPLVTRKAQGQGQIVLFHVTATAEWSTLPLSGLFVEMMERLAISSVSSTPDAGSLEGTIWTPLRVMDGYGVLSDAGTLAGVDGADLVSAPAGPDLRPGIYGTGDRRLARNVFGAEDSLDPVSWPGDIPVRGLAVAPEQPVAGWLLSLAILLLLADVVASLALSGRLLSRVNALAMILFALPLFALPHPGQAQTEAEEFALAATNEVSLAHVLTGNRQVDDIAAAGLTGLSDTLFFRTSIEPATPTGVDLETDELAFFPILYWPITPDQPRPSSEAYAKLNAYLRSGGLILFDTRDADIARFGAASPNGRKLQDLAGPLDIPPIEPLPDDHVLTRTFYLLQDYPGRHASRDIWVEASPPDAQQIEGMPFRNLNDGVTPVIIGGNDWAAAWAVRSDGAPLLPIGRGFSGDRQRELAYRFGVNLVMHVLTGNYKSDQVHVPALLDRLGQ
;
A
#
# COMPACT_ATOMS: atom_id res chain seq x y z
N MET A 1 -54.30 -20.94 -28.07
CA MET A 1 -53.82 -19.54 -28.12
C MET A 1 -53.87 -19.08 -29.56
N THR A 2 -54.30 -17.86 -29.83
CA THR A 2 -54.41 -17.33 -31.20
C THR A 2 -53.74 -15.96 -31.25
N VAL A 3 -52.89 -15.72 -32.25
CA VAL A 3 -52.15 -14.48 -32.41
C VAL A 3 -52.88 -13.57 -33.39
N LEU A 4 -53.21 -12.36 -32.96
CA LEU A 4 -53.83 -11.31 -33.77
C LEU A 4 -52.97 -10.06 -33.68
N GLY A 5 -52.36 -9.65 -34.80
CA GLY A 5 -51.57 -8.41 -34.87
C GLY A 5 -50.37 -8.34 -33.91
N GLY A 6 -49.68 -9.46 -33.65
CA GLY A 6 -48.53 -9.55 -32.74
C GLY A 6 -48.88 -9.74 -31.25
N ILE A 7 -50.17 -9.82 -30.91
CA ILE A 7 -50.65 -10.09 -29.55
C ILE A 7 -51.31 -11.47 -29.51
N GLY A 8 -50.88 -12.31 -28.58
CA GLY A 8 -51.49 -13.61 -28.31
C GLY A 8 -52.64 -13.51 -27.32
N PHE A 9 -53.75 -14.20 -27.57
CA PHE A 9 -54.88 -14.26 -26.62
C PHE A 9 -55.03 -15.67 -26.05
N THR A 10 -55.10 -15.76 -24.72
CA THR A 10 -55.33 -17.03 -24.01
C THR A 10 -56.77 -17.51 -24.14
N ALA A 11 -57.74 -16.59 -24.15
CA ALA A 11 -59.18 -16.86 -24.30
C ALA A 11 -59.83 -15.99 -25.40
N PRO A 12 -59.50 -16.21 -26.69
CA PRO A 12 -59.86 -15.31 -27.79
C PRO A 12 -61.38 -15.15 -28.01
N TRP A 13 -62.20 -16.11 -27.59
CA TRP A 13 -63.68 -16.06 -27.65
C TRP A 13 -64.29 -14.92 -26.83
N LEU A 14 -63.62 -14.45 -25.76
CA LEU A 14 -64.11 -13.32 -24.97
C LEU A 14 -64.14 -12.00 -25.77
N LEU A 15 -63.30 -11.86 -26.81
CA LEU A 15 -63.28 -10.67 -27.66
C LEU A 15 -64.61 -10.48 -28.42
N VAL A 16 -65.39 -11.55 -28.63
CA VAL A 16 -66.72 -11.46 -29.24
C VAL A 16 -67.67 -10.59 -28.40
N ALA A 17 -67.47 -10.52 -27.08
CA ALA A 17 -68.29 -9.69 -26.20
C ALA A 17 -68.20 -8.18 -26.49
N LEU A 18 -67.13 -7.72 -27.16
CA LEU A 18 -67.01 -6.32 -27.59
C LEU A 18 -68.16 -5.90 -28.54
N PHE A 19 -68.71 -6.84 -29.33
CA PHE A 19 -69.85 -6.56 -30.21
C PHE A 19 -71.16 -6.29 -29.45
N ALA A 20 -71.25 -6.62 -28.15
CA ALA A 20 -72.42 -6.34 -27.32
C ALA A 20 -72.42 -4.92 -26.70
N LEU A 21 -71.30 -4.19 -26.76
CA LEU A 21 -71.18 -2.83 -26.18
C LEU A 21 -72.25 -1.83 -26.69
N PRO A 22 -72.62 -1.80 -28.00
CA PRO A 22 -73.67 -0.90 -28.50
C PRO A 22 -75.07 -1.18 -27.92
N ILE A 23 -75.35 -2.44 -27.57
CA ILE A 23 -76.61 -2.82 -26.91
C ILE A 23 -76.64 -2.25 -25.49
N LEU A 24 -75.52 -2.30 -24.79
CA LEU A 24 -75.36 -1.76 -23.44
C LEU A 24 -75.54 -0.23 -23.42
N TRP A 25 -75.09 0.47 -24.47
CA TRP A 25 -75.35 1.90 -24.68
C TRP A 25 -76.84 2.22 -24.85
N LEU A 26 -77.58 1.39 -25.60
CA LEU A 26 -79.03 1.53 -25.78
C LEU A 26 -79.81 1.34 -24.47
N ILE A 27 -79.40 0.38 -23.64
CA ILE A 27 -80.04 0.08 -22.35
C ILE A 27 -79.80 1.22 -21.35
N LEU A 28 -78.57 1.75 -21.26
CA LEU A 28 -78.22 2.83 -20.33
C LEU A 28 -78.81 4.20 -20.71
N ARG A 29 -79.42 4.32 -21.89
CA ARG A 29 -80.11 5.53 -22.39
C ARG A 29 -81.61 5.56 -22.05
N ALA A 30 -82.16 4.51 -21.46
CA ALA A 30 -83.60 4.43 -21.15
C ALA A 30 -84.01 5.47 -20.09
N VAL A 31 -84.90 6.37 -20.47
CA VAL A 31 -85.41 7.52 -19.69
C VAL A 31 -86.57 7.06 -18.78
N PRO A 32 -86.73 7.57 -17.54
CA PRO A 32 -87.94 7.35 -16.76
C PRO A 32 -89.18 7.95 -17.46
N PRO A 33 -90.40 7.42 -17.26
CA PRO A 33 -91.60 7.92 -17.91
C PRO A 33 -91.87 9.40 -17.55
N ALA A 34 -92.36 10.17 -18.52
CA ALA A 34 -92.60 11.60 -18.37
C ALA A 34 -93.53 11.90 -17.16
N PRO A 35 -93.25 12.94 -16.35
CA PRO A 35 -94.04 13.24 -15.16
C PRO A 35 -95.49 13.63 -15.51
N LEU A 36 -96.44 13.07 -14.75
CA LEU A 36 -97.88 13.35 -14.87
C LEU A 36 -98.19 14.81 -14.50
N ARG A 37 -98.65 15.60 -15.47
CA ARG A 37 -99.05 17.01 -15.25
C ARG A 37 -100.47 17.08 -14.67
N ARG A 38 -100.62 17.45 -13.39
CA ARG A 38 -101.92 17.83 -12.78
C ARG A 38 -102.06 19.35 -12.73
N ARG A 39 -103.24 19.89 -13.09
CA ARG A 39 -103.55 21.32 -12.95
C ARG A 39 -103.90 21.61 -11.49
N PHE A 40 -103.05 22.36 -10.80
CA PHE A 40 -103.27 22.80 -9.42
C PHE A 40 -103.73 24.28 -9.42
N PRO A 41 -104.89 24.66 -8.86
CA PRO A 41 -105.45 26.01 -9.01
C PRO A 41 -104.79 27.12 -8.18
N GLY A 42 -103.74 26.82 -7.40
CA GLY A 42 -103.06 27.75 -6.48
C GLY A 42 -101.75 28.33 -7.02
N VAL A 43 -101.66 28.68 -8.31
CA VAL A 43 -100.39 29.09 -8.96
C VAL A 43 -99.78 30.37 -8.36
N ALA A 44 -100.58 31.23 -7.71
CA ALA A 44 -100.09 32.46 -7.10
C ALA A 44 -99.18 32.25 -5.87
N LEU A 45 -99.22 31.08 -5.21
CA LEU A 45 -98.40 30.77 -4.03
C LEU A 45 -97.00 30.21 -4.35
N LEU A 46 -96.70 29.93 -5.62
CA LEU A 46 -95.46 29.26 -6.05
C LEU A 46 -94.56 30.15 -6.94
N LEU A 47 -94.98 31.38 -7.25
CA LEU A 47 -94.17 32.36 -8.00
C LEU A 47 -93.07 32.93 -7.09
N GLY A 48 -91.92 32.24 -7.05
CA GLY A 48 -90.73 32.67 -6.31
C GLY A 48 -89.83 31.53 -5.83
N LEU A 49 -90.28 30.28 -5.87
CA LEU A 49 -89.46 29.11 -5.52
C LEU A 49 -88.64 28.66 -6.73
N LYS A 50 -87.31 28.71 -6.61
CA LYS A 50 -86.39 27.96 -7.49
C LYS A 50 -86.21 26.57 -6.88
N ASP A 51 -86.39 25.52 -7.68
CA ASP A 51 -86.01 24.17 -7.26
C ASP A 51 -84.48 24.10 -7.14
N ASP A 52 -83.98 23.71 -5.95
CA ASP A 52 -82.55 23.51 -5.71
C ASP A 52 -82.02 22.19 -6.32
N GLU A 53 -82.91 21.28 -6.75
CA GLU A 53 -82.55 20.03 -7.41
C GLU A 53 -82.96 20.01 -8.89
N SER A 54 -81.99 20.26 -9.78
CA SER A 54 -82.16 19.96 -11.20
C SER A 54 -81.97 18.46 -11.44
N VAL A 55 -83.05 17.72 -11.63
CA VAL A 55 -82.97 16.34 -12.14
C VAL A 55 -82.59 16.42 -13.63
N SER A 56 -81.34 16.08 -13.96
CA SER A 56 -80.88 16.04 -15.36
C SER A 56 -81.63 14.96 -16.13
N ASP A 57 -82.40 15.37 -17.13
CA ASP A 57 -83.26 14.49 -17.96
C ASP A 57 -82.46 13.48 -18.82
N ARG A 58 -81.12 13.64 -18.93
CA ARG A 58 -80.24 12.73 -19.69
C ARG A 58 -78.85 12.59 -19.05
N THR A 59 -78.28 11.40 -19.13
CA THR A 59 -76.87 11.15 -18.85
C THR A 59 -76.01 11.80 -19.95
N PRO A 60 -74.98 12.59 -19.62
CA PRO A 60 -74.05 13.14 -20.61
C PRO A 60 -73.41 12.03 -21.45
N TRP A 61 -73.34 12.23 -22.78
CA TRP A 61 -72.85 11.22 -23.71
C TRP A 61 -71.38 10.82 -23.47
N TRP A 62 -70.57 11.73 -22.93
CA TRP A 62 -69.17 11.47 -22.60
C TRP A 62 -69.00 10.53 -21.41
N LEU A 63 -69.93 10.55 -20.42
CA LEU A 63 -69.94 9.56 -19.34
C LEU A 63 -70.28 8.16 -19.86
N LEU A 64 -71.23 8.08 -20.79
CA LEU A 64 -71.54 6.82 -21.46
C LEU A 64 -70.33 6.29 -22.25
N MET A 65 -69.58 7.15 -22.92
CA MET A 65 -68.36 6.78 -23.63
C MET A 65 -67.28 6.26 -22.67
N LEU A 66 -67.08 6.94 -21.54
CA LEU A 66 -66.12 6.55 -20.52
C LEU A 66 -66.46 5.18 -19.89
N ARG A 67 -67.74 4.90 -19.64
CA ARG A 67 -68.22 3.58 -19.21
C ARG A 67 -67.99 2.49 -20.26
N MET A 68 -68.25 2.78 -21.53
CA MET A 68 -67.98 1.83 -22.62
C MET A 68 -66.50 1.50 -22.73
N LEU A 69 -65.61 2.49 -22.56
CA LEU A 69 -64.17 2.28 -22.55
C LEU A 69 -63.71 1.44 -21.36
N ALA A 70 -64.27 1.66 -20.16
CA ALA A 70 -63.98 0.84 -19.00
C ALA A 70 -64.39 -0.63 -19.21
N VAL A 71 -65.59 -0.88 -19.75
CA VAL A 71 -66.07 -2.24 -20.04
C VAL A 71 -65.23 -2.88 -21.16
N ALA A 72 -64.87 -2.13 -22.20
CA ALA A 72 -63.97 -2.62 -23.25
C ALA A 72 -62.60 -3.03 -22.69
N ALA A 73 -62.01 -2.22 -21.81
CA ALA A 73 -60.75 -2.53 -21.14
C ALA A 73 -60.86 -3.79 -20.25
N ILE A 74 -61.99 -4.02 -19.58
CA ILE A 74 -62.27 -5.25 -18.82
C ILE A 74 -62.36 -6.46 -19.74
N ILE A 75 -63.13 -6.37 -20.84
CA ILE A 75 -63.30 -7.49 -21.79
C ILE A 75 -61.95 -7.89 -22.40
N ILE A 76 -61.16 -6.90 -22.85
CA ILE A 76 -59.83 -7.15 -23.43
C ILE A 76 -58.89 -7.68 -22.35
N GLY A 77 -58.91 -7.12 -21.12
CA GLY A 77 -58.07 -7.60 -20.02
C GLY A 77 -58.35 -9.05 -19.63
N LEU A 78 -59.63 -9.46 -19.58
CA LEU A 78 -60.04 -10.83 -19.24
C LEU A 78 -59.82 -11.84 -20.39
N ALA A 79 -59.70 -11.37 -21.64
CA ALA A 79 -59.34 -12.23 -22.78
C ALA A 79 -57.87 -12.71 -22.74
N GLY A 80 -57.08 -12.18 -21.80
CA GLY A 80 -55.68 -12.55 -21.54
C GLY A 80 -54.73 -12.21 -22.70
N PRO A 81 -54.55 -10.92 -23.04
CA PRO A 81 -53.61 -10.48 -24.06
C PRO A 81 -52.16 -10.61 -23.57
N VAL A 82 -51.33 -11.25 -24.39
CA VAL A 82 -49.90 -11.50 -24.17
C VAL A 82 -49.12 -10.87 -25.31
N LEU A 83 -48.18 -9.98 -25.00
CA LEU A 83 -47.21 -9.46 -25.96
C LEU A 83 -46.04 -10.43 -26.12
N ASN A 84 -45.55 -10.59 -27.36
CA ASN A 84 -44.50 -11.54 -27.77
C ASN A 84 -44.84 -13.03 -27.55
N PRO A 85 -45.89 -13.57 -28.20
CA PRO A 85 -46.23 -14.98 -28.07
C PRO A 85 -45.24 -15.86 -28.86
N GLU A 86 -44.52 -16.76 -28.18
CA GLU A 86 -43.63 -17.73 -28.85
C GLU A 86 -44.44 -18.92 -29.37
N VAL A 87 -44.58 -19.07 -30.69
CA VAL A 87 -45.37 -20.16 -31.32
C VAL A 87 -44.51 -21.23 -31.97
N ASP A 88 -43.21 -21.02 -32.17
CA ASP A 88 -42.38 -21.98 -32.91
C ASP A 88 -41.51 -22.83 -31.99
N GLN A 89 -41.62 -24.15 -32.14
CA GLN A 89 -40.64 -25.21 -31.79
C GLN A 89 -40.85 -26.01 -30.50
N ALA A 90 -41.95 -26.77 -30.46
CA ALA A 90 -42.00 -28.04 -29.74
C ALA A 90 -42.07 -29.22 -30.73
N ASP A 91 -41.22 -29.24 -31.76
CA ASP A 91 -41.25 -30.28 -32.81
C ASP A 91 -40.38 -31.53 -32.49
N GLY A 92 -39.66 -31.52 -31.36
CA GLY A 92 -38.88 -32.68 -30.91
C GLY A 92 -39.63 -33.52 -29.87
N ASN A 93 -39.90 -34.79 -30.17
CA ASN A 93 -40.57 -35.74 -29.25
C ASN A 93 -39.60 -36.57 -28.38
N GLY A 94 -38.27 -36.41 -28.55
CA GLY A 94 -37.25 -37.19 -27.85
C GLY A 94 -36.70 -36.54 -26.58
N PRO A 95 -35.85 -37.25 -25.79
CA PRO A 95 -35.10 -36.66 -24.69
C PRO A 95 -34.25 -35.45 -25.13
N LEU A 96 -33.96 -34.53 -24.20
CA LEU A 96 -33.18 -33.31 -24.44
C LEU A 96 -31.90 -33.31 -23.61
N LEU A 97 -30.73 -33.20 -24.25
CA LEU A 97 -29.46 -32.96 -23.58
C LEU A 97 -29.14 -31.47 -23.64
N ILE A 98 -28.86 -30.87 -22.48
CA ILE A 98 -28.38 -29.50 -22.39
C ILE A 98 -26.89 -29.56 -22.12
N VAL A 99 -26.09 -29.04 -23.04
CA VAL A 99 -24.63 -28.98 -22.91
C VAL A 99 -24.23 -27.56 -22.52
N LEU A 100 -23.44 -27.42 -21.47
CA LEU A 100 -22.89 -26.14 -21.01
C LEU A 100 -21.37 -26.19 -21.15
N ASP A 101 -20.76 -25.21 -21.83
CA ASP A 101 -19.29 -25.07 -21.78
C ASP A 101 -18.84 -24.88 -20.33
N GLY A 102 -19.58 -24.04 -19.60
CA GLY A 102 -19.49 -23.90 -18.15
C GLY A 102 -18.15 -23.38 -17.66
N SER A 103 -17.47 -22.55 -18.48
CA SER A 103 -16.17 -21.94 -18.18
C SER A 103 -16.31 -20.49 -17.70
N TRP A 104 -15.17 -19.88 -17.34
CA TRP A 104 -15.07 -18.49 -16.94
C TRP A 104 -15.50 -17.53 -18.06
N ALA A 105 -15.38 -17.93 -19.33
CA ALA A 105 -15.70 -17.09 -20.47
C ALA A 105 -17.20 -16.76 -20.54
N GLY A 106 -18.06 -17.69 -20.11
CA GLY A 106 -19.51 -17.49 -20.02
C GLY A 106 -19.96 -16.76 -18.75
N ALA A 107 -19.07 -16.56 -17.76
CA ALA A 107 -19.45 -16.16 -16.41
C ALA A 107 -20.13 -14.78 -16.34
N THR A 108 -19.66 -13.79 -17.12
CA THR A 108 -20.26 -12.44 -17.12
C THR A 108 -21.75 -12.47 -17.45
N ARG A 109 -22.17 -13.36 -18.35
CA ARG A 109 -23.57 -13.48 -18.82
C ARG A 109 -24.28 -14.72 -18.28
N TRP A 110 -23.75 -15.30 -17.21
CA TRP A 110 -24.35 -16.45 -16.55
C TRP A 110 -25.80 -16.21 -16.09
N PRO A 111 -26.18 -15.03 -15.55
CA PRO A 111 -27.58 -14.77 -15.20
C PRO A 111 -28.52 -14.87 -16.41
N GLN A 112 -28.14 -14.29 -17.55
CA GLN A 112 -28.93 -14.38 -18.79
C GLN A 112 -28.98 -15.81 -19.34
N GLN A 113 -27.87 -16.55 -19.21
CA GLN A 113 -27.81 -17.96 -19.58
C GLN A 113 -28.72 -18.82 -18.69
N ALA A 114 -28.78 -18.56 -17.39
CA ALA A 114 -29.67 -19.25 -16.45
C ALA A 114 -31.15 -18.92 -16.74
N GLU A 115 -31.49 -17.68 -17.08
CA GLU A 115 -32.84 -17.30 -17.50
C GLU A 115 -33.25 -18.01 -18.80
N ALA A 116 -32.37 -18.04 -19.81
CA ALA A 116 -32.61 -18.77 -21.05
C ALA A 116 -32.76 -20.28 -20.79
N LEU A 117 -31.95 -20.84 -19.89
CA LEU A 117 -32.02 -22.24 -19.49
C LEU A 117 -33.34 -22.58 -18.77
N ASP A 118 -33.81 -21.74 -17.83
CA ASP A 118 -35.11 -21.93 -17.17
C ASP A 118 -36.27 -21.85 -18.17
N ALA A 119 -36.19 -20.95 -19.15
CA ALA A 119 -37.18 -20.85 -20.22
C ALA A 119 -37.24 -22.14 -21.06
N GLN A 120 -36.09 -22.72 -21.42
CA GLN A 120 -36.04 -23.98 -22.16
C GLN A 120 -36.50 -25.18 -21.32
N LEU A 121 -36.15 -25.23 -20.03
CA LEU A 121 -36.66 -26.24 -19.12
C LEU A 121 -38.18 -26.14 -18.94
N SER A 122 -38.73 -24.93 -18.87
CA SER A 122 -40.17 -24.70 -18.81
C SER A 122 -40.88 -25.19 -20.09
N LYS A 123 -40.26 -25.01 -21.26
CA LYS A 123 -40.75 -25.55 -22.54
C LYS A 123 -40.70 -27.08 -22.53
N ALA A 124 -39.59 -27.67 -22.11
CA ALA A 124 -39.44 -29.13 -22.01
C ALA A 124 -40.45 -29.75 -21.03
N SER A 125 -40.76 -29.10 -19.90
CA SER A 125 -41.81 -29.53 -18.96
C SER A 125 -43.20 -29.53 -19.63
N ARG A 126 -43.56 -28.46 -20.36
CA ARG A 126 -44.84 -28.40 -21.10
C ARG A 126 -44.98 -29.46 -22.19
N ALA A 127 -43.85 -29.86 -22.77
CA ALA A 127 -43.77 -30.89 -23.81
C ALA A 127 -43.56 -32.31 -23.25
N ASP A 128 -43.55 -32.49 -21.92
CA ASP A 128 -43.31 -33.77 -21.22
C ASP A 128 -42.00 -34.48 -21.65
N ARG A 129 -40.95 -33.70 -21.93
CA ARG A 129 -39.62 -34.21 -22.32
C ARG A 129 -38.74 -34.42 -21.10
N THR A 130 -38.00 -35.53 -21.07
CA THR A 130 -36.91 -35.71 -20.11
C THR A 130 -35.69 -34.91 -20.54
N VAL A 131 -35.00 -34.32 -19.56
CA VAL A 131 -33.83 -33.45 -19.77
C VAL A 131 -32.65 -34.00 -18.98
N ALA A 132 -31.44 -33.88 -19.52
CA ALA A 132 -30.18 -34.05 -18.80
C ALA A 132 -29.30 -32.80 -19.03
N ILE A 133 -28.45 -32.44 -18.05
CA ILE A 133 -27.48 -31.35 -18.19
C ILE A 133 -26.07 -31.94 -18.11
N LEU A 134 -25.19 -31.54 -19.03
CA LEU A 134 -23.78 -31.92 -19.07
C LEU A 134 -22.91 -30.66 -19.15
N GLN A 135 -22.02 -30.48 -18.17
CA GLN A 135 -21.08 -29.37 -18.12
C GLN A 135 -19.69 -29.81 -18.61
N LEU A 136 -19.19 -29.25 -19.71
CA LEU A 136 -17.93 -29.67 -20.33
C LEU A 136 -16.70 -29.34 -19.48
N SER A 137 -16.76 -28.29 -18.66
CA SER A 137 -15.65 -27.96 -17.74
C SER A 137 -15.48 -28.93 -16.57
N ARG A 138 -16.53 -29.69 -16.25
CA ARG A 138 -16.62 -30.68 -15.16
C ARG A 138 -17.63 -31.77 -15.52
N PRO A 139 -17.28 -32.68 -16.45
CA PRO A 139 -18.24 -33.64 -16.99
C PRO A 139 -18.65 -34.66 -15.93
N GLU A 140 -19.96 -34.73 -15.68
CA GLU A 140 -20.61 -35.74 -14.85
C GLU A 140 -21.56 -36.58 -15.72
N VAL A 141 -21.85 -37.80 -15.29
CA VAL A 141 -22.72 -38.72 -16.04
C VAL A 141 -24.11 -38.10 -16.24
N PRO A 142 -24.56 -37.86 -17.49
CA PRO A 142 -25.86 -37.25 -17.73
C PRO A 142 -27.00 -38.16 -17.26
N ASN A 143 -27.94 -37.60 -16.49
CA ASN A 143 -29.11 -38.33 -16.01
C ASN A 143 -30.40 -37.67 -16.49
N PHE A 144 -31.14 -38.36 -17.35
CA PHE A 144 -32.40 -37.86 -17.90
C PHE A 144 -33.52 -37.89 -16.83
N GLN A 145 -33.98 -36.72 -16.43
CA GLN A 145 -35.03 -36.52 -15.42
C GLN A 145 -36.10 -35.57 -15.97
N THR A 146 -37.21 -35.39 -15.26
CA THR A 146 -38.22 -34.39 -15.65
C THR A 146 -37.61 -32.98 -15.54
N ALA A 147 -38.01 -32.09 -16.45
CA ALA A 147 -37.44 -30.75 -16.51
C ALA A 147 -37.62 -29.97 -15.19
N ASP A 148 -38.72 -30.17 -14.46
CA ASP A 148 -38.96 -29.51 -13.17
C ASP A 148 -37.94 -29.88 -12.08
N VAL A 149 -37.37 -31.09 -12.12
CA VAL A 149 -36.30 -31.47 -11.20
C VAL A 149 -35.04 -30.65 -11.46
N TRP A 150 -34.68 -30.45 -12.72
CA TRP A 150 -33.54 -29.61 -13.09
C TRP A 150 -33.75 -28.13 -12.78
N ARG A 151 -34.98 -27.60 -12.96
CA ARG A 151 -35.31 -26.22 -12.57
C ARG A 151 -35.05 -25.96 -11.09
N SER A 152 -35.40 -26.91 -10.22
CA SER A 152 -35.12 -26.79 -8.77
C SER A 152 -33.63 -26.79 -8.41
N ARG A 153 -32.77 -27.35 -9.29
CA ARG A 153 -31.31 -27.45 -9.10
C ARG A 153 -30.51 -26.39 -9.84
N LEU A 154 -31.16 -25.55 -10.66
CA LEU A 154 -30.51 -24.57 -11.53
C LEU A 154 -29.56 -23.63 -10.74
N ALA A 155 -29.97 -23.21 -9.54
CA ALA A 155 -29.19 -22.35 -8.66
C ALA A 155 -27.86 -22.97 -8.19
N GLY A 156 -27.71 -24.29 -8.29
CA GLY A 156 -26.48 -25.00 -7.94
C GLY A 156 -25.42 -25.01 -9.05
N PHE A 157 -25.77 -24.61 -10.28
CA PHE A 157 -24.81 -24.55 -11.39
C PHE A 157 -24.04 -23.23 -11.39
N ALA A 158 -22.72 -23.33 -11.55
CA ALA A 158 -21.82 -22.20 -11.62
C ALA A 158 -20.74 -22.42 -12.69
N PRO A 159 -20.24 -21.34 -13.31
CA PRO A 159 -19.10 -21.42 -14.21
C PRO A 159 -17.85 -21.86 -13.45
N ALA A 160 -17.04 -22.70 -14.07
CA ALA A 160 -15.73 -23.07 -13.58
C ALA A 160 -14.69 -21.99 -13.95
N PRO A 161 -13.65 -21.76 -13.14
CA PRO A 161 -12.59 -20.80 -13.44
C PRO A 161 -11.59 -21.27 -14.51
N TRP A 162 -11.92 -22.31 -15.29
CA TRP A 162 -11.07 -22.89 -16.34
C TRP A 162 -11.92 -23.29 -17.54
N GLN A 163 -11.28 -23.39 -18.71
CA GLN A 163 -11.89 -23.98 -19.91
C GLN A 163 -11.83 -25.52 -19.88
N PRO A 164 -12.68 -26.23 -20.65
CA PRO A 164 -12.61 -27.68 -20.77
C PRO A 164 -11.22 -28.16 -21.22
N SER A 165 -10.58 -29.03 -20.43
CA SER A 165 -9.33 -29.67 -20.81
C SER A 165 -9.57 -30.82 -21.80
N GLU A 166 -8.53 -31.28 -22.47
CA GLU A 166 -8.63 -32.44 -23.37
C GLU A 166 -9.17 -33.70 -22.65
N GLY A 167 -8.78 -33.90 -21.39
CA GLY A 167 -9.30 -34.98 -20.54
C GLY A 167 -10.80 -34.85 -20.27
N ASN A 168 -11.29 -33.63 -20.04
CA ASN A 168 -12.72 -33.37 -19.87
C ASN A 168 -13.50 -33.67 -21.15
N ILE A 169 -12.98 -33.25 -22.30
CA ILE A 169 -13.60 -33.47 -23.60
C ILE A 169 -13.69 -34.96 -23.95
N ASN A 170 -12.61 -35.71 -23.71
CA ASN A 170 -12.61 -37.16 -23.91
C ASN A 170 -13.67 -37.84 -23.03
N THR A 171 -13.78 -37.43 -21.76
CA THR A 171 -14.76 -37.95 -20.81
C THR A 171 -16.20 -37.62 -21.25
N ALA A 172 -16.46 -36.37 -21.62
CA ALA A 172 -17.76 -35.91 -22.08
C ALA A 172 -18.21 -36.63 -23.36
N THR A 173 -17.29 -36.83 -24.31
CA THR A 173 -17.57 -37.52 -25.58
C THR A 173 -17.93 -38.99 -25.33
N GLN A 174 -17.17 -39.69 -24.48
CA GLN A 174 -17.48 -41.08 -24.09
C GLN A 174 -18.86 -41.21 -23.43
N MET A 175 -19.23 -40.24 -22.58
CA MET A 175 -20.56 -40.20 -21.95
C MET A 175 -21.66 -39.99 -22.99
N MET A 176 -21.46 -39.11 -23.98
CA MET A 176 -22.44 -38.85 -25.05
C MET A 176 -22.62 -40.06 -25.97
N GLU A 177 -21.54 -40.75 -26.34
CA GLU A 177 -21.57 -41.95 -27.17
C GLU A 177 -22.28 -43.14 -26.50
N ALA A 178 -22.24 -43.21 -25.16
CA ALA A 178 -22.96 -44.22 -24.39
C ALA A 178 -24.48 -43.97 -24.32
N LEU A 179 -24.94 -42.77 -24.67
CA LEU A 179 -26.35 -42.40 -24.74
C LEU A 179 -26.87 -42.65 -26.18
N SER A 180 -28.19 -42.73 -26.34
CA SER A 180 -28.80 -42.90 -27.68
C SER A 180 -30.08 -42.08 -27.85
N GLY A 181 -30.15 -41.35 -28.96
CA GLY A 181 -31.37 -40.70 -29.46
C GLY A 181 -31.89 -39.53 -28.64
N PHE A 182 -31.19 -38.39 -28.66
CA PHE A 182 -31.57 -37.15 -27.97
C PHE A 182 -31.27 -35.92 -28.84
N ASP A 183 -32.06 -34.86 -28.65
CA ASP A 183 -31.74 -33.54 -29.21
C ASP A 183 -30.85 -32.76 -28.24
N THR A 184 -30.07 -31.81 -28.74
CA THR A 184 -29.12 -31.04 -27.95
C THR A 184 -29.38 -29.54 -28.01
N LEU A 185 -29.42 -28.90 -26.84
CA LEU A 185 -29.26 -27.45 -26.68
C LEU A 185 -27.89 -27.16 -26.08
N TRP A 186 -26.99 -26.60 -26.87
CA TRP A 186 -25.64 -26.27 -26.45
C TRP A 186 -25.54 -24.79 -26.10
N PHE A 187 -25.37 -24.47 -24.82
CA PHE A 187 -25.07 -23.13 -24.37
C PHE A 187 -23.56 -22.89 -24.38
N SER A 188 -23.10 -22.15 -25.38
CA SER A 188 -21.68 -21.87 -25.57
C SER A 188 -21.26 -20.52 -24.97
N ASP A 189 -20.04 -20.50 -24.44
CA ASP A 189 -19.38 -19.28 -23.97
C ASP A 189 -18.74 -18.43 -25.10
N GLY A 190 -18.69 -18.97 -26.33
CA GLY A 190 -18.22 -18.26 -27.52
C GLY A 190 -16.71 -18.37 -27.78
N LEU A 191 -15.94 -19.11 -26.98
CA LEU A 191 -14.51 -19.34 -27.21
C LEU A 191 -14.21 -20.72 -27.81
N GLU A 192 -13.25 -20.79 -28.71
CA GLU A 192 -12.70 -22.05 -29.22
C GLU A 192 -11.81 -22.71 -28.17
N TYR A 193 -11.81 -24.05 -28.12
CA TYR A 193 -10.94 -24.82 -27.23
C TYR A 193 -10.65 -26.21 -27.80
N ALA A 194 -9.52 -26.78 -27.38
CA ALA A 194 -9.04 -28.06 -27.91
C ALA A 194 -10.09 -29.18 -27.76
N GLY A 195 -10.54 -29.73 -28.90
CA GLY A 195 -11.48 -30.85 -28.94
C GLY A 195 -12.97 -30.48 -29.04
N ARG A 196 -13.32 -29.19 -29.10
CA ARG A 196 -14.71 -28.74 -29.29
C ARG A 196 -15.39 -29.35 -30.52
N ALA A 197 -14.71 -29.40 -31.66
CA ALA A 197 -15.25 -30.00 -32.89
C ALA A 197 -15.65 -31.48 -32.69
N ARG A 198 -14.88 -32.24 -31.90
CA ARG A 198 -15.20 -33.64 -31.57
C ARG A 198 -16.49 -33.75 -30.75
N VAL A 199 -16.74 -32.79 -29.86
CA VAL A 199 -18.01 -32.72 -29.11
C VAL A 199 -19.17 -32.45 -30.07
N LEU A 200 -19.01 -31.51 -31.00
CA LEU A 200 -20.05 -31.22 -31.99
C LEU A 200 -20.38 -32.46 -32.84
N ASP A 201 -19.35 -33.14 -33.36
CA ASP A 201 -19.52 -34.36 -34.16
C ASP A 201 -20.26 -35.46 -33.37
N ALA A 202 -19.89 -35.66 -32.10
CA ALA A 202 -20.54 -36.63 -31.23
C ALA A 202 -22.02 -36.29 -30.97
N LEU A 203 -22.35 -35.02 -30.78
CA LEU A 203 -23.73 -34.56 -30.59
C LEU A 203 -24.58 -34.69 -31.88
N GLN A 204 -24.02 -34.31 -33.03
CA GLN A 204 -24.70 -34.43 -34.34
C GLN A 204 -24.99 -35.90 -34.72
N SER A 205 -24.17 -36.84 -34.23
CA SER A 205 -24.42 -38.28 -34.45
C SER A 205 -25.66 -38.82 -33.71
N GLN A 206 -26.16 -38.09 -32.71
CA GLN A 206 -27.25 -38.51 -31.82
C GLN A 206 -28.60 -37.86 -32.15
N GLY A 207 -28.60 -36.62 -32.63
CA GLY A 207 -29.81 -35.87 -32.95
C GLY A 207 -29.54 -34.44 -33.40
N SER A 208 -30.57 -33.59 -33.34
CA SER A 208 -30.42 -32.18 -33.73
C SER A 208 -29.61 -31.40 -32.70
N VAL A 209 -28.77 -30.47 -33.16
CA VAL A 209 -27.97 -29.60 -32.28
C VAL A 209 -28.36 -28.16 -32.55
N GLU A 210 -28.73 -27.46 -31.49
CA GLU A 210 -28.99 -26.02 -31.52
C GLU A 210 -28.09 -25.32 -30.49
N VAL A 211 -27.54 -24.18 -30.87
CA VAL A 211 -26.60 -23.43 -30.04
C VAL A 211 -27.26 -22.17 -29.50
N TYR A 212 -27.07 -21.91 -28.21
CA TYR A 212 -27.35 -20.64 -27.57
C TYR A 212 -26.01 -19.97 -27.22
N GLN A 213 -25.76 -18.79 -27.76
CA GLN A 213 -24.52 -18.04 -27.55
C GLN A 213 -24.81 -16.58 -27.23
N THR A 214 -24.00 -15.98 -26.36
CA THR A 214 -24.04 -14.55 -26.08
C THR A 214 -23.48 -13.74 -27.25
N ALA A 215 -24.08 -12.57 -27.52
CA ALA A 215 -23.50 -11.59 -28.45
C ALA A 215 -22.47 -10.67 -27.76
N ALA A 216 -22.34 -10.75 -26.42
CA ALA A 216 -21.34 -10.00 -25.68
C ALA A 216 -19.95 -10.57 -25.92
N ASN A 217 -18.99 -9.70 -26.23
CA ASN A 217 -17.60 -10.08 -26.44
C ASN A 217 -16.96 -10.53 -25.13
N VAL A 218 -16.29 -11.68 -25.15
CA VAL A 218 -15.52 -12.19 -24.00
C VAL A 218 -14.25 -11.37 -23.85
N MET A 219 -13.93 -10.98 -22.62
CA MET A 219 -12.75 -10.18 -22.29
C MET A 219 -11.93 -10.88 -21.21
N ALA A 220 -10.62 -10.72 -21.27
CA ALA A 220 -9.69 -11.20 -20.26
C ALA A 220 -8.60 -10.17 -19.96
N ILE A 221 -7.97 -10.29 -18.79
CA ILE A 221 -6.85 -9.45 -18.33
C ILE A 221 -5.64 -10.33 -18.02
N ALA A 222 -4.49 -9.97 -18.58
CA ALA A 222 -3.23 -10.66 -18.35
C ALA A 222 -2.63 -10.30 -16.97
N PRO A 223 -1.63 -11.04 -16.47
CA PRO A 223 -0.88 -10.67 -15.27
C PRO A 223 -0.30 -9.26 -15.38
N ALA A 224 -0.45 -8.47 -14.31
CA ALA A 224 0.12 -7.13 -14.26
C ALA A 224 1.65 -7.20 -14.24
N THR A 225 2.31 -6.38 -15.05
CA THR A 225 3.77 -6.25 -15.03
C THR A 225 4.15 -4.90 -14.44
N TYR A 226 5.32 -4.83 -13.81
CA TYR A 226 5.84 -3.59 -13.24
C TYR A 226 7.22 -3.31 -13.84
N ALA A 227 7.35 -2.19 -14.52
CA ALA A 227 8.59 -1.69 -15.11
C ALA A 227 8.61 -0.17 -15.02
N ASP A 228 9.78 0.44 -14.83
CA ASP A 228 9.98 1.90 -14.86
C ASP A 228 9.01 2.70 -13.96
N ASN A 229 8.69 2.16 -12.78
CA ASN A 229 7.75 2.74 -11.81
C ASN A 229 6.29 2.86 -12.28
N VAL A 230 5.91 2.05 -13.26
CA VAL A 230 4.55 1.99 -13.83
C VAL A 230 4.07 0.54 -13.82
N VAL A 231 2.82 0.34 -13.40
CA VAL A 231 2.14 -0.95 -13.57
C VAL A 231 1.49 -0.97 -14.94
N SER A 232 1.85 -1.93 -15.78
CA SER A 232 1.27 -2.16 -17.09
C SER A 232 0.23 -3.28 -17.02
N LEU A 233 -0.95 -3.01 -17.57
CA LEU A 233 -2.08 -3.92 -17.64
C LEU A 233 -2.42 -4.14 -19.11
N SER A 234 -2.45 -5.40 -19.55
CA SER A 234 -2.88 -5.78 -20.89
C SER A 234 -4.22 -6.52 -20.81
N ILE A 235 -5.17 -6.13 -21.66
CA ILE A 235 -6.47 -6.76 -21.79
C ILE A 235 -6.72 -7.22 -23.23
N SER A 236 -7.45 -8.33 -23.35
CA SER A 236 -7.79 -8.95 -24.62
C SER A 236 -9.30 -9.12 -24.76
N ARG A 237 -9.82 -9.03 -25.99
CA ARG A 237 -11.21 -9.33 -26.36
C ARG A 237 -11.24 -10.37 -27.50
N ALA A 238 -12.19 -11.31 -27.45
CA ALA A 238 -12.23 -12.44 -28.38
C ALA A 238 -12.57 -12.05 -29.84
N LEU A 239 -13.50 -11.11 -30.03
CA LEU A 239 -13.90 -10.64 -31.36
C LEU A 239 -13.40 -9.21 -31.63
N PRO A 240 -12.93 -8.89 -32.85
CA PRO A 240 -12.67 -7.50 -33.23
C PRO A 240 -13.98 -6.72 -33.28
N GLY A 241 -13.93 -5.43 -32.96
CA GLY A 241 -15.12 -4.57 -32.91
C GLY A 241 -14.78 -3.09 -32.98
N GLN A 242 -15.78 -2.24 -32.78
CA GLN A 242 -15.56 -0.78 -32.73
C GLN A 242 -14.68 -0.39 -31.53
N ALA A 243 -14.10 0.80 -31.64
CA ALA A 243 -13.36 1.42 -30.57
C ALA A 243 -14.21 1.49 -29.30
N ARG A 244 -13.64 1.03 -28.18
CA ARG A 244 -14.36 0.92 -26.92
C ARG A 244 -13.41 1.15 -25.75
N GLU A 245 -13.76 2.11 -24.92
CA GLU A 245 -13.15 2.30 -23.62
C GLU A 245 -13.68 1.26 -22.62
N VAL A 246 -12.77 0.70 -21.83
CA VAL A 246 -13.01 -0.24 -20.76
C VAL A 246 -12.26 0.25 -19.52
N VAL A 247 -12.92 0.23 -18.36
CA VAL A 247 -12.30 0.69 -17.11
C VAL A 247 -11.68 -0.50 -16.38
N LEU A 248 -10.41 -0.40 -16.02
CA LEU A 248 -9.71 -1.34 -15.15
C LEU A 248 -9.70 -0.80 -13.72
N GLN A 249 -9.93 -1.66 -12.74
CA GLN A 249 -9.98 -1.31 -11.32
C GLN A 249 -8.85 -2.01 -10.57
N ALA A 250 -8.05 -1.25 -9.84
CA ALA A 250 -7.08 -1.76 -8.88
C ALA A 250 -7.78 -1.94 -7.53
N GLU A 251 -7.95 -3.18 -7.07
CA GLU A 251 -8.65 -3.50 -5.83
C GLU A 251 -7.66 -3.99 -4.77
N GLY A 252 -7.77 -3.42 -3.58
CA GLY A 252 -6.88 -3.71 -2.46
C GLY A 252 -7.56 -3.50 -1.11
N ARG A 253 -6.75 -3.44 -0.06
CA ARG A 253 -7.24 -3.15 1.30
C ARG A 253 -6.95 -1.70 1.66
N ASP A 254 -7.92 -1.02 2.26
CA ASP A 254 -7.70 0.29 2.88
C ASP A 254 -6.86 0.17 4.18
N PRO A 255 -6.42 1.29 4.79
CA PRO A 255 -5.69 1.25 6.06
C PRO A 255 -6.43 0.56 7.22
N ALA A 256 -7.76 0.45 7.15
CA ALA A 256 -8.57 -0.27 8.12
C ALA A 256 -8.75 -1.77 7.78
N GLY A 257 -8.14 -2.25 6.69
CA GLY A 257 -8.16 -3.64 6.25
C GLY A 257 -9.37 -4.05 5.39
N ASN A 258 -10.24 -3.11 5.03
CA ASN A 258 -11.45 -3.36 4.22
C ASN A 258 -11.14 -3.36 2.72
N ALA A 259 -11.82 -4.21 1.96
CA ALA A 259 -11.68 -4.25 0.50
C ALA A 259 -12.24 -2.97 -0.14
N ARG A 260 -11.43 -2.31 -0.97
CA ARG A 260 -11.80 -1.09 -1.68
C ARG A 260 -11.10 -0.98 -3.04
N ILE A 261 -11.72 -0.25 -3.97
CA ILE A 261 -11.07 0.19 -5.20
C ILE A 261 -10.09 1.30 -4.84
N LEU A 262 -8.80 1.04 -5.01
CA LEU A 262 -7.71 1.98 -4.70
C LEU A 262 -7.44 2.93 -5.87
N ALA A 263 -7.61 2.45 -7.11
CA ALA A 263 -7.46 3.25 -8.31
C ALA A 263 -8.26 2.69 -9.49
N THR A 264 -8.50 3.52 -10.51
CA THR A 264 -9.16 3.14 -11.76
C THR A 264 -8.42 3.73 -12.95
N VAL A 265 -8.21 2.96 -14.01
CA VAL A 265 -7.53 3.41 -15.23
C VAL A 265 -8.33 2.98 -16.47
N PRO A 266 -8.57 3.86 -17.46
CA PRO A 266 -9.19 3.48 -18.71
C PRO A 266 -8.18 2.76 -19.62
N ALA A 267 -8.63 1.70 -20.28
CA ALA A 267 -7.96 1.03 -21.39
C ALA A 267 -8.85 1.17 -22.63
N VAL A 268 -8.28 1.53 -23.77
CA VAL A 268 -9.04 1.75 -25.01
C VAL A 268 -8.69 0.68 -26.02
N PHE A 269 -9.69 -0.11 -26.41
CA PHE A 269 -9.59 -0.90 -27.63
C PHE A 269 -9.80 0.03 -28.80
N GLU A 270 -8.84 0.09 -29.73
CA GLU A 270 -9.00 0.79 -31.00
C GLU A 270 -9.92 0.00 -31.96
N ASP A 271 -10.30 0.63 -33.07
CA ASP A 271 -11.13 0.00 -34.08
C ASP A 271 -10.47 -1.28 -34.62
N SER A 272 -11.21 -2.40 -34.54
CA SER A 272 -10.80 -3.75 -34.95
C SER A 272 -9.65 -4.39 -34.14
N GLU A 273 -9.05 -3.69 -33.18
CA GLU A 273 -7.98 -4.25 -32.34
C GLU A 273 -8.53 -5.21 -31.29
N THR A 274 -7.88 -6.35 -31.03
CA THR A 274 -8.32 -7.32 -30.02
C THR A 274 -7.59 -7.19 -28.69
N THR A 275 -6.57 -6.32 -28.61
CA THR A 275 -5.81 -6.04 -27.40
C THR A 275 -5.86 -4.55 -27.08
N ALA A 276 -5.72 -4.23 -25.79
CA ALA A 276 -5.54 -2.87 -25.31
C ALA A 276 -4.64 -2.89 -24.08
N ALA A 277 -3.84 -1.84 -23.91
CA ALA A 277 -2.98 -1.67 -22.76
C ALA A 277 -3.39 -0.44 -21.95
N ALA A 278 -3.13 -0.47 -20.65
CA ALA A 278 -3.24 0.66 -19.77
C ALA A 278 -2.05 0.69 -18.81
N GLU A 279 -1.58 1.89 -18.54
CA GLU A 279 -0.49 2.16 -17.62
C GLU A 279 -1.01 2.94 -16.43
N ILE A 280 -0.62 2.51 -15.23
CA ILE A 280 -1.01 3.17 -13.99
C ILE A 280 0.21 3.43 -13.11
N SER A 281 0.44 4.71 -12.81
CA SER A 281 1.44 5.13 -11.84
C SER A 281 0.78 5.24 -10.47
N LEU A 282 1.24 4.43 -9.52
CA LEU A 282 0.71 4.37 -8.16
C LEU A 282 1.82 4.59 -7.15
N PRO A 283 1.58 5.39 -6.09
CA PRO A 283 2.49 5.43 -4.94
C PRO A 283 2.73 4.03 -4.38
N ALA A 284 3.93 3.79 -3.85
CA ALA A 284 4.33 2.49 -3.31
C ALA A 284 3.34 1.95 -2.27
N GLU A 285 2.85 2.80 -1.37
CA GLU A 285 1.89 2.41 -0.33
C GLU A 285 0.58 1.86 -0.92
N LEU A 286 0.03 2.51 -1.96
CA LEU A 286 -1.18 2.03 -2.62
C LEU A 286 -0.92 0.75 -3.40
N ARG A 287 0.24 0.66 -4.07
CA ARG A 287 0.65 -0.52 -4.85
C ARG A 287 0.81 -1.76 -3.96
N ALA A 288 1.47 -1.63 -2.82
CA ALA A 288 1.66 -2.71 -1.85
C ALA A 288 0.33 -3.23 -1.27
N ARG A 289 -0.73 -2.42 -1.30
CA ARG A 289 -2.07 -2.79 -0.83
C ARG A 289 -2.94 -3.44 -1.90
N ILE A 290 -2.52 -3.43 -3.17
CA ILE A 290 -3.29 -4.04 -4.26
C ILE A 290 -3.28 -5.56 -4.10
N SER A 291 -4.45 -6.16 -4.23
CA SER A 291 -4.64 -7.60 -4.19
C SER A 291 -5.00 -8.19 -5.57
N ARG A 292 -5.64 -7.40 -6.44
CA ARG A 292 -6.05 -7.82 -7.79
C ARG A 292 -6.38 -6.63 -8.67
N PHE A 293 -6.40 -6.84 -9.98
CA PHE A 293 -6.99 -5.95 -10.96
C PHE A 293 -8.20 -6.61 -11.63
N THR A 294 -9.26 -5.84 -11.86
CA THR A 294 -10.52 -6.33 -12.44
C THR A 294 -10.97 -5.45 -13.60
N ILE A 295 -11.63 -6.04 -14.59
CA ILE A 295 -12.32 -5.28 -15.64
C ILE A 295 -13.71 -4.87 -15.13
N ALA A 296 -13.98 -3.57 -15.07
CA ALA A 296 -15.24 -3.05 -14.53
C ALA A 296 -16.46 -3.60 -15.29
N GLY A 297 -17.44 -4.11 -14.55
CA GLY A 297 -18.68 -4.68 -15.10
C GLY A 297 -18.53 -6.06 -15.73
N GLN A 298 -17.36 -6.70 -15.64
CA GLN A 298 -17.11 -8.06 -16.11
C GLN A 298 -16.94 -9.00 -14.92
N ARG A 299 -17.99 -9.76 -14.59
CA ARG A 299 -17.96 -10.71 -13.48
C ARG A 299 -17.47 -12.07 -13.99
N SER A 300 -16.16 -12.20 -14.16
CA SER A 300 -15.51 -13.40 -14.67
C SER A 300 -14.11 -13.57 -14.08
N ALA A 301 -13.71 -14.83 -13.90
CA ALA A 301 -12.35 -15.18 -13.47
C ALA A 301 -11.27 -14.73 -14.47
N GLY A 302 -11.53 -14.82 -15.79
CA GLY A 302 -10.59 -14.32 -16.80
C GLY A 302 -10.52 -12.79 -16.87
N ALA A 303 -11.54 -12.09 -16.36
CA ALA A 303 -11.56 -10.64 -16.22
C ALA A 303 -10.93 -10.15 -14.90
N THR A 304 -10.29 -11.04 -14.15
CA THR A 304 -9.61 -10.76 -12.88
C THR A 304 -8.18 -11.29 -12.92
N THR A 305 -7.21 -10.46 -12.57
CA THR A 305 -5.82 -10.88 -12.38
C THR A 305 -5.37 -10.59 -10.95
N LEU A 306 -4.77 -11.58 -10.31
CA LEU A 306 -4.26 -11.54 -8.94
C LEU A 306 -2.82 -11.04 -8.92
N VAL A 307 -2.50 -10.32 -7.85
CA VAL A 307 -1.15 -9.82 -7.58
C VAL A 307 -0.43 -10.77 -6.60
N ASP A 308 0.84 -11.03 -6.86
CA ASP A 308 1.75 -11.79 -5.98
C ASP A 308 2.90 -10.92 -5.47
N ASP A 309 3.90 -11.55 -4.85
CA ASP A 309 5.04 -10.85 -4.25
C ASP A 309 5.92 -10.15 -5.30
N ALA A 310 5.77 -10.43 -6.60
CA ALA A 310 6.57 -9.79 -7.67
C ALA A 310 6.25 -8.29 -7.84
N LEU A 311 5.08 -7.85 -7.38
CA LEU A 311 4.63 -6.45 -7.50
C LEU A 311 4.93 -5.60 -6.25
N ARG A 312 5.51 -6.19 -5.18
CA ARG A 312 5.83 -5.52 -3.91
C ARG A 312 7.32 -5.11 -3.88
N ARG A 313 7.61 -3.80 -3.77
CA ARG A 313 8.98 -3.35 -3.46
C ARG A 313 9.29 -3.66 -1.99
N ARG A 314 10.55 -3.98 -1.69
CA ARG A 314 11.02 -4.21 -0.32
C ARG A 314 11.23 -2.86 0.38
N GLU A 315 10.87 -2.82 1.66
CA GLU A 315 11.15 -1.67 2.52
C GLU A 315 12.54 -1.85 3.14
N VAL A 316 13.45 -0.93 2.82
CA VAL A 316 14.81 -0.93 3.35
C VAL A 316 14.96 0.29 4.24
N ALA A 317 15.16 0.04 5.53
CA ALA A 317 15.47 1.10 6.48
C ALA A 317 16.98 1.39 6.46
N LEU A 318 17.32 2.65 6.23
CA LEU A 318 18.68 3.15 6.31
C LEU A 318 18.84 3.88 7.64
N VAL A 319 19.66 3.33 8.53
CA VAL A 319 20.01 4.00 9.79
C VAL A 319 21.51 4.22 9.82
N GLY A 320 21.90 5.47 9.65
CA GLY A 320 23.29 5.92 9.59
C GLY A 320 23.67 6.71 10.83
N GLY A 321 24.97 6.88 11.03
CA GLY A 321 25.47 8.00 11.83
C GLY A 321 25.39 9.30 11.04
N ARG A 322 25.11 10.41 11.73
CA ARG A 322 25.26 11.81 11.29
C ARG A 322 24.72 12.14 9.90
N GLN A 323 23.47 12.63 9.87
CA GLN A 323 22.98 13.47 8.76
C GLN A 323 23.65 14.84 8.87
N ASP A 324 24.85 14.97 8.32
CA ASP A 324 25.50 16.28 8.19
C ASP A 324 24.81 17.10 7.11
N GLN A 325 23.96 18.03 7.53
CA GLN A 325 23.21 18.94 6.64
C GLN A 325 24.11 19.86 5.78
N GLU A 326 25.42 19.93 6.04
CA GLU A 326 26.37 20.78 5.31
C GLU A 326 27.60 20.06 4.72
N ASN A 327 27.61 18.72 4.62
CA ASN A 327 28.71 18.02 3.95
C ASN A 327 28.50 17.85 2.45
N LEU A 328 29.59 17.71 1.69
CA LEU A 328 29.55 17.23 0.30
C LEU A 328 28.86 15.86 0.30
N GLN A 329 27.74 15.71 -0.44
CA GLN A 329 26.90 14.49 -0.45
C GLN A 329 27.69 13.19 -0.61
N LEU A 330 28.82 13.23 -1.31
CA LEU A 330 29.74 12.11 -1.56
C LEU A 330 30.50 11.60 -0.32
N LEU A 331 30.45 12.31 0.81
CA LEU A 331 31.07 11.91 2.08
C LEU A 331 30.06 11.30 3.06
N SER A 332 28.75 11.38 2.76
CA SER A 332 27.72 10.77 3.62
C SER A 332 27.81 9.24 3.56
N PRO A 333 27.86 8.54 4.71
CA PRO A 333 27.90 7.07 4.77
C PRO A 333 26.72 6.39 4.09
N LEU A 334 25.54 7.03 4.05
CA LEU A 334 24.34 6.45 3.45
C LEU A 334 24.17 6.79 1.97
N HIS A 335 24.84 7.82 1.44
CA HIS A 335 24.57 8.33 0.10
C HIS A 335 24.73 7.27 -0.99
N TYR A 336 25.82 6.50 -0.98
CA TYR A 336 26.03 5.45 -1.98
C TYR A 336 25.04 4.28 -1.84
N ILE A 337 24.62 3.96 -0.62
CA ILE A 337 23.61 2.92 -0.36
C ILE A 337 22.25 3.38 -0.87
N GLU A 338 21.88 4.63 -0.59
CA GLU A 338 20.65 5.26 -1.05
C GLU A 338 20.60 5.25 -2.58
N GLN A 339 21.64 5.77 -3.25
CA GLN A 339 21.71 5.77 -4.72
C GLN A 339 21.67 4.36 -5.33
N ALA A 340 22.27 3.37 -4.67
CA ALA A 340 22.24 1.98 -5.11
C ALA A 340 20.84 1.34 -4.99
N LEU A 341 20.03 1.75 -4.01
CA LEU A 341 18.77 1.09 -3.68
C LEU A 341 17.52 1.86 -4.12
N VAL A 342 17.58 3.16 -4.38
CA VAL A 342 16.46 3.97 -4.92
C VAL A 342 15.76 3.32 -6.13
N PRO A 343 16.48 2.70 -7.09
CA PRO A 343 15.83 2.04 -8.23
C PRO A 343 15.04 0.77 -7.87
N THR A 344 15.34 0.11 -6.75
CA THR A 344 14.86 -1.25 -6.47
C THR A 344 14.11 -1.42 -5.13
N ALA A 345 14.22 -0.47 -4.21
CA ALA A 345 13.63 -0.52 -2.87
C ALA A 345 12.92 0.78 -2.49
N ASP A 346 12.03 0.70 -1.51
CA ASP A 346 11.45 1.86 -0.85
C ASP A 346 12.27 2.13 0.43
N LEU A 347 12.84 3.33 0.52
CA LEU A 347 13.80 3.68 1.57
C LEU A 347 13.11 4.39 2.72
N ILE A 348 13.45 3.98 3.94
CA ILE A 348 12.99 4.62 5.18
C ILE A 348 14.23 5.13 5.92
N ASP A 349 14.32 6.45 6.08
CA ASP A 349 15.36 7.08 6.88
C ASP A 349 14.81 7.41 8.28
N GLY A 350 15.57 7.10 9.32
CA GLY A 350 15.16 7.40 10.69
C GLY A 350 16.04 6.75 11.76
N THR A 351 15.67 6.92 13.03
CA THR A 351 16.31 6.18 14.11
C THR A 351 15.78 4.75 14.16
N LEU A 352 16.48 3.86 14.87
CA LEU A 352 16.03 2.48 15.01
C LEU A 352 14.64 2.36 15.67
N ALA A 353 14.32 3.28 16.58
CA ALA A 353 13.01 3.36 17.23
C ALA A 353 11.88 3.76 16.27
N ASP A 354 12.18 4.53 15.23
CA ASP A 354 11.20 4.98 14.22
C ASP A 354 10.95 3.91 13.16
N VAL A 355 12.01 3.22 12.74
CA VAL A 355 11.94 2.28 11.61
C VAL A 355 11.45 0.89 12.03
N LEU A 356 11.74 0.42 13.24
CA LEU A 356 11.31 -0.91 13.69
C LEU A 356 9.77 -1.09 13.70
N PRO A 357 8.95 -0.10 14.14
CA PRO A 357 7.49 -0.18 14.03
C PRO A 357 6.97 -0.30 12.59
N ALA A 358 7.70 0.23 11.60
CA ALA A 358 7.37 0.07 10.18
C ALA A 358 7.61 -1.36 9.68
N ASN A 359 8.39 -2.17 10.43
CA ASN A 359 8.73 -3.56 10.10
C ASN A 359 9.33 -3.72 8.69
N PRO A 360 10.46 -3.04 8.39
CA PRO A 360 11.14 -3.14 7.10
C PRO A 360 11.66 -4.58 6.86
N ASP A 361 11.92 -4.90 5.60
CA ASP A 361 12.51 -6.19 5.20
C ASP A 361 14.02 -6.23 5.49
N VAL A 362 14.70 -5.09 5.32
CA VAL A 362 16.16 -4.94 5.52
C VAL A 362 16.44 -3.70 6.36
N ILE A 363 17.37 -3.81 7.31
CA ILE A 363 17.90 -2.67 8.06
C ILE A 363 19.38 -2.56 7.75
N VAL A 364 19.82 -1.39 7.28
CA VAL A 364 21.22 -1.09 6.97
C VAL A 364 21.80 -0.15 8.02
N LEU A 365 22.89 -0.56 8.66
CA LEU A 365 23.65 0.23 9.63
C LEU A 365 25.01 0.64 9.07
N ALA A 366 25.25 1.94 8.94
CA ALA A 366 26.51 2.49 8.44
C ALA A 366 27.40 3.03 9.58
N ASP A 367 28.49 2.29 9.89
CA ASP A 367 29.51 2.60 10.91
C ASP A 367 28.96 2.92 12.32
N ILE A 368 27.93 2.21 12.78
CA ILE A 368 27.41 2.33 14.15
C ILE A 368 28.11 1.32 15.05
N ALA A 369 28.96 1.79 15.97
CA ALA A 369 29.78 0.93 16.81
C ALA A 369 29.02 0.32 17.98
N THR A 370 28.27 1.13 18.73
CA THR A 370 27.52 0.69 19.91
C THR A 370 26.04 1.04 19.76
N LEU A 371 25.19 0.08 20.16
CA LEU A 371 23.76 0.25 20.30
C LEU A 371 23.41 0.16 21.78
N SER A 372 22.46 0.96 22.23
CA SER A 372 21.92 0.85 23.58
C SER A 372 21.19 -0.49 23.76
N GLU A 373 20.98 -0.92 25.02
CA GLU A 373 20.24 -2.15 25.32
C GLU A 373 18.80 -2.08 24.77
N ALA A 374 18.16 -0.91 24.86
CA ALA A 374 16.82 -0.63 24.34
C ALA A 374 16.72 -0.70 22.80
N GLU A 375 17.82 -0.49 22.07
CA GLU A 375 17.90 -0.66 20.61
C GLU A 375 18.22 -2.11 20.24
N THR A 376 19.01 -2.80 21.07
CA THR A 376 19.58 -4.11 20.76
C THR A 376 18.54 -5.23 20.84
N GLU A 377 17.72 -5.27 21.89
CA GLU A 377 16.73 -6.33 22.10
C GLU A 377 15.64 -6.36 21.01
N PRO A 378 14.99 -5.23 20.65
CA PRO A 378 14.01 -5.21 19.56
C PRO A 378 14.59 -5.58 18.19
N LEU A 379 15.83 -5.17 17.92
CA LEU A 379 16.51 -5.51 16.67
C LEU A 379 16.80 -7.01 16.57
N GLN A 380 17.23 -7.65 17.67
CA GLN A 380 17.42 -9.10 17.71
C GLN A 380 16.10 -9.85 17.48
N GLU A 381 15.01 -9.42 18.12
CA GLU A 381 13.69 -10.02 17.87
C GLU A 381 13.24 -9.89 16.41
N TRP A 382 13.48 -8.74 15.78
CA TRP A 382 13.14 -8.50 14.38
C TRP A 382 13.96 -9.41 13.44
N ILE A 383 15.27 -9.59 13.71
CA ILE A 383 16.11 -10.54 12.95
C ILE A 383 15.58 -11.96 13.14
N GLU A 384 15.25 -12.38 14.37
CA GLU A 384 14.75 -13.73 14.63
C GLU A 384 13.44 -14.04 13.88
N LYS A 385 12.61 -13.01 13.65
CA LYS A 385 11.35 -13.06 12.88
C LYS A 385 11.54 -13.00 11.36
N GLY A 386 12.77 -12.94 10.85
CA GLY A 386 13.07 -13.01 9.41
C GLY A 386 13.76 -11.77 8.81
N GLY A 387 14.03 -10.74 9.61
CA GLY A 387 14.69 -9.52 9.14
C GLY A 387 16.14 -9.72 8.69
N MET A 388 16.59 -8.94 7.71
CA MET A 388 18.00 -8.91 7.28
C MET A 388 18.73 -7.65 7.78
N LEU A 389 19.69 -7.84 8.68
CA LEU A 389 20.57 -6.77 9.14
C LEU A 389 21.82 -6.70 8.25
N VAL A 390 22.05 -5.58 7.58
CA VAL A 390 23.29 -5.30 6.82
C VAL A 390 24.09 -4.24 7.57
N ARG A 391 25.36 -4.53 7.88
CA ARG A 391 26.25 -3.60 8.59
C ARG A 391 27.45 -3.26 7.73
N PHE A 392 27.85 -1.99 7.73
CA PHE A 392 29.10 -1.51 7.15
C PHE A 392 30.07 -1.13 8.27
N ALA A 393 31.30 -1.61 8.18
CA ALA A 393 32.37 -1.22 9.09
C ALA A 393 32.89 0.18 8.76
N GLY A 394 33.52 0.84 9.73
CA GLY A 394 34.21 2.10 9.52
C GLY A 394 35.07 2.48 10.74
N PRO A 395 35.58 3.72 10.80
CA PRO A 395 36.46 4.19 11.86
C PRO A 395 35.91 3.94 13.27
N ARG A 396 34.60 4.11 13.50
CA ARG A 396 33.98 3.90 14.82
C ARG A 396 34.03 2.43 15.23
N ILE A 397 33.60 1.53 14.35
CA ILE A 397 33.68 0.07 14.62
C ILE A 397 35.14 -0.36 14.81
N ALA A 398 36.08 0.17 14.01
CA ALA A 398 37.50 -0.17 14.12
C ALA A 398 38.17 0.33 15.40
N ALA A 399 37.69 1.44 15.99
CA ALA A 399 38.18 1.97 17.26
C ALA A 399 37.49 1.33 18.48
N SER A 400 36.29 0.78 18.30
CA SER A 400 35.52 0.16 19.39
C SER A 400 35.99 -1.26 19.76
N ASP A 401 35.59 -1.66 20.98
CA ASP A 401 35.76 -3.02 21.50
C ASP A 401 34.65 -3.99 21.06
N ILE A 402 33.74 -3.57 20.17
CA ILE A 402 32.65 -4.43 19.70
C ILE A 402 33.19 -5.70 19.07
N SER A 403 32.60 -6.83 19.49
CA SER A 403 32.93 -8.17 19.03
C SER A 403 34.42 -8.56 19.10
N ARG A 404 35.25 -7.93 19.95
CA ARG A 404 36.69 -8.27 20.12
C ARG A 404 36.89 -9.43 21.09
N ALA A 405 36.44 -9.26 22.33
CA ALA A 405 36.65 -10.22 23.41
C ALA A 405 35.69 -11.41 23.30
N GLU A 406 34.42 -11.14 23.00
CA GLU A 406 33.34 -12.10 22.77
C GLU A 406 32.66 -11.81 21.43
N GLU A 407 31.92 -12.77 20.88
CA GLU A 407 31.15 -12.57 19.64
C GLU A 407 29.90 -11.76 19.96
N ASP A 408 29.72 -10.61 19.32
CA ASP A 408 28.52 -9.79 19.49
C ASP A 408 27.32 -10.44 18.77
N PRO A 409 26.11 -10.49 19.38
CA PRO A 409 24.93 -11.10 18.76
C PRO A 409 24.58 -10.50 17.40
N LEU A 410 24.80 -9.19 17.21
CA LEU A 410 24.50 -8.45 15.98
C LEU A 410 25.67 -8.43 14.98
N MET A 411 26.69 -9.27 15.20
CA MET A 411 27.83 -9.41 14.31
C MET A 411 27.97 -10.86 13.83
N PRO A 412 28.35 -11.07 12.56
CA PRO A 412 28.51 -12.41 12.03
C PRO A 412 29.83 -13.08 12.46
N VAL A 413 30.83 -12.32 12.91
CA VAL A 413 32.18 -12.80 13.24
C VAL A 413 32.82 -11.96 14.34
N ARG A 414 33.75 -12.57 15.09
CA ARG A 414 34.65 -11.82 15.98
C ARG A 414 35.64 -10.97 15.21
N LEU A 415 36.04 -9.83 15.77
CA LEU A 415 36.97 -8.90 15.14
C LEU A 415 38.35 -8.94 15.81
N ARG A 416 39.44 -8.93 15.03
CA ARG A 416 40.82 -8.87 15.53
C ARG A 416 41.17 -7.45 15.96
N ALA A 417 41.82 -7.25 17.10
CA ALA A 417 42.31 -5.94 17.55
C ALA A 417 43.28 -5.30 16.54
N GLY A 418 43.02 -4.03 16.18
CA GLY A 418 43.72 -3.32 15.12
C GLY A 418 43.19 -3.66 13.71
N GLY A 419 42.70 -2.66 12.99
CA GLY A 419 42.31 -2.80 11.59
C GLY A 419 43.52 -3.03 10.67
N ARG A 420 43.26 -3.44 9.43
CA ARG A 420 44.27 -3.44 8.36
C ARG A 420 44.12 -2.11 7.63
N SER A 421 45.08 -1.21 7.76
CA SER A 421 45.15 0.03 6.98
C SER A 421 46.41 0.02 6.12
N VAL A 422 46.25 0.26 4.82
CA VAL A 422 47.32 0.48 3.85
C VAL A 422 47.41 1.99 3.61
N GLY A 423 48.49 2.63 4.09
CA GLY A 423 48.69 4.08 3.91
C GLY A 423 49.12 4.88 5.15
N GLY A 424 49.02 4.32 6.37
CA GLY A 424 49.61 4.96 7.55
C GLY A 424 51.14 5.07 7.45
N ALA A 425 51.77 6.02 8.17
CA ALA A 425 53.21 6.34 8.10
C ALA A 425 54.20 5.17 8.30
N MET A 426 53.72 3.97 8.64
CA MET A 426 54.49 2.74 8.82
C MET A 426 53.93 1.52 8.03
N SER A 427 52.96 1.71 7.13
CA SER A 427 52.25 0.64 6.40
C SER A 427 52.67 0.56 4.92
N TRP A 428 53.53 -0.42 4.60
CA TRP A 428 53.98 -0.73 3.23
C TRP A 428 53.17 -1.89 2.63
N GLY A 429 51.86 -1.70 2.45
CA GLY A 429 50.99 -2.66 1.75
C GLY A 429 50.61 -2.19 0.35
N GLU A 430 50.37 -3.11 -0.59
CA GLU A 430 49.65 -2.78 -1.84
C GLU A 430 48.13 -2.92 -1.59
N PRO A 431 47.30 -2.02 -2.14
CA PRO A 431 45.84 -2.19 -2.17
C PRO A 431 45.46 -3.57 -2.74
N LYS A 432 44.38 -4.17 -2.22
CA LYS A 432 43.97 -5.52 -2.61
C LYS A 432 42.71 -5.50 -3.45
N ALA A 433 42.74 -6.27 -4.55
CA ALA A 433 41.57 -6.52 -5.38
C ALA A 433 40.66 -7.60 -4.77
N LEU A 434 39.39 -7.59 -5.17
CA LEU A 434 38.40 -8.59 -4.79
C LEU A 434 38.67 -9.93 -5.52
N ALA A 435 38.46 -11.05 -4.84
CA ALA A 435 38.50 -12.37 -5.47
C ALA A 435 37.18 -12.69 -6.18
N PRO A 436 37.17 -13.58 -7.20
CA PRO A 436 35.93 -14.08 -7.77
C PRO A 436 35.00 -14.69 -6.71
N PHE A 437 33.70 -14.45 -6.84
CA PHE A 437 32.71 -15.00 -5.93
C PHE A 437 32.60 -16.53 -6.08
N ARG A 438 32.50 -17.23 -4.94
CA ARG A 438 32.30 -18.69 -4.90
C ARG A 438 30.86 -19.04 -5.28
N ASP A 439 30.63 -20.26 -5.73
CA ASP A 439 29.31 -20.81 -6.07
C ASP A 439 28.30 -20.78 -4.92
N THR A 440 28.77 -20.86 -3.68
CA THR A 440 27.95 -20.76 -2.47
C THR A 440 27.59 -19.32 -2.06
N SER A 441 28.13 -18.31 -2.74
CA SER A 441 27.87 -16.90 -2.45
C SER A 441 26.60 -16.41 -3.15
N PRO A 442 25.77 -15.55 -2.51
CA PRO A 442 24.69 -14.86 -3.21
C PRO A 442 25.20 -13.99 -4.36
N PHE A 443 26.48 -13.63 -4.39
CA PHE A 443 27.12 -12.82 -5.43
C PHE A 443 27.68 -13.64 -6.60
N PHE A 444 27.48 -14.96 -6.61
CA PHE A 444 28.01 -15.82 -7.67
C PHE A 444 27.52 -15.39 -9.07
N GLY A 445 28.44 -15.28 -10.02
CA GLY A 445 28.15 -14.85 -11.39
C GLY A 445 28.17 -13.34 -11.62
N LEU A 446 28.35 -12.51 -10.59
CA LEU A 446 28.68 -11.09 -10.77
C LEU A 446 30.11 -10.92 -11.29
N THR A 447 30.32 -9.96 -12.18
CA THR A 447 31.65 -9.67 -12.74
C THR A 447 32.38 -8.72 -11.80
N VAL A 448 33.61 -9.06 -11.40
CA VAL A 448 34.43 -8.21 -10.54
C VAL A 448 35.25 -7.25 -11.40
N PRO A 449 35.02 -5.92 -11.33
CA PRO A 449 35.82 -4.94 -12.06
C PRO A 449 37.26 -4.84 -11.51
N GLU A 450 38.24 -4.56 -12.37
CA GLU A 450 39.66 -4.47 -11.98
C GLU A 450 39.99 -3.20 -11.15
N ASP A 451 39.14 -2.18 -11.20
CA ASP A 451 39.29 -0.91 -10.49
C ASP A 451 38.75 -0.94 -9.05
N VAL A 452 38.18 -2.07 -8.61
CA VAL A 452 37.76 -2.28 -7.22
C VAL A 452 38.96 -2.67 -6.36
N VAL A 453 39.41 -1.73 -5.53
CA VAL A 453 40.56 -1.88 -4.62
C VAL A 453 40.16 -1.56 -3.18
N VAL A 454 40.70 -2.33 -2.24
CA VAL A 454 40.52 -2.15 -0.80
C VAL A 454 41.84 -1.70 -0.17
N THR A 455 41.81 -0.56 0.51
CA THR A 455 42.95 0.08 1.17
C THR A 455 42.89 -0.09 2.69
N ALA A 456 41.70 -0.14 3.28
CA ALA A 456 41.51 -0.40 4.70
C ALA A 456 40.33 -1.35 4.97
N GLN A 457 40.38 -2.10 6.07
CA GLN A 457 39.26 -2.94 6.53
C GLN A 457 39.41 -3.37 7.99
N VAL A 458 38.29 -3.70 8.65
CA VAL A 458 38.30 -4.47 9.91
C VAL A 458 38.48 -5.94 9.60
N VAL A 459 39.33 -6.65 10.34
CA VAL A 459 39.68 -8.04 10.02
C VAL A 459 38.95 -9.01 10.94
N ALA A 460 38.25 -10.00 10.35
CA ALA A 460 37.66 -11.10 11.09
C ALA A 460 38.73 -11.92 11.83
N GLN A 461 38.46 -12.28 13.08
CA GLN A 461 39.29 -13.20 13.84
C GLN A 461 39.08 -14.62 13.27
N PRO A 462 40.16 -15.33 12.88
CA PRO A 462 40.02 -16.70 12.38
C PRO A 462 39.45 -17.64 13.44
N ASP A 463 38.40 -18.38 13.07
CA ASP A 463 37.81 -19.49 13.82
C ASP A 463 37.42 -20.64 12.86
N PRO A 464 37.12 -21.86 13.35
CA PRO A 464 36.81 -23.00 12.49
C PRO A 464 35.57 -22.84 11.59
N THR A 465 34.64 -21.96 11.95
CA THR A 465 33.38 -21.71 11.23
C THR A 465 33.45 -20.52 10.29
N LEU A 466 34.51 -19.69 10.37
CA LEU A 466 34.66 -18.47 9.59
C LEU A 466 34.48 -18.72 8.09
N ALA A 467 35.05 -19.80 7.55
CA ALA A 467 34.99 -20.12 6.13
C ALA A 467 33.55 -20.30 5.59
N GLU A 468 32.63 -20.79 6.42
CA GLU A 468 31.20 -20.95 6.09
C GLU A 468 30.44 -19.62 6.12
N ARG A 469 30.96 -18.64 6.87
CA ARG A 469 30.39 -17.31 7.02
C ARG A 469 30.87 -16.33 5.94
N VAL A 470 31.96 -16.61 5.22
CA VAL A 470 32.48 -15.70 4.18
C VAL A 470 31.66 -15.82 2.89
N ILE A 471 31.07 -14.71 2.44
CA ILE A 471 30.37 -14.62 1.15
C ILE A 471 31.13 -13.81 0.10
N ALA A 472 32.11 -12.98 0.49
CA ALA A 472 33.08 -12.36 -0.41
C ALA A 472 34.45 -12.26 0.26
N SER A 473 35.52 -12.42 -0.51
CA SER A 473 36.90 -12.36 -0.02
C SER A 473 37.79 -11.55 -0.96
N LEU A 474 38.91 -11.03 -0.44
CA LEU A 474 39.98 -10.42 -1.23
C LEU A 474 40.83 -11.49 -1.92
N SER A 475 41.67 -11.06 -2.87
CA SER A 475 42.59 -11.92 -3.61
C SER A 475 43.60 -12.69 -2.73
N ASP A 476 43.86 -12.23 -1.51
CA ASP A 476 44.70 -12.90 -0.51
C ASP A 476 43.91 -13.85 0.42
N GLY A 477 42.61 -14.03 0.18
CA GLY A 477 41.71 -14.88 0.97
C GLY A 477 41.15 -14.22 2.22
N THR A 478 41.49 -12.97 2.51
CA THR A 478 40.91 -12.26 3.66
C THR A 478 39.42 -12.00 3.44
N PRO A 479 38.52 -12.27 4.41
CA PRO A 479 37.10 -11.99 4.26
C PRO A 479 36.83 -10.48 4.06
N LEU A 480 35.98 -10.16 3.08
CA LEU A 480 35.47 -8.80 2.85
C LEU A 480 34.01 -8.67 3.26
N VAL A 481 33.21 -9.71 3.01
CA VAL A 481 31.80 -9.74 3.41
C VAL A 481 31.52 -11.07 4.12
N THR A 482 30.98 -10.98 5.33
CA THR A 482 30.63 -12.13 6.16
C THR A 482 29.14 -12.14 6.51
N ARG A 483 28.58 -13.33 6.71
CA ARG A 483 27.16 -13.57 6.96
C ARG A 483 26.95 -14.63 8.04
N LYS A 484 25.95 -14.43 8.89
CA LYS A 484 25.47 -15.39 9.91
C LYS A 484 23.95 -15.43 9.89
N ALA A 485 23.37 -16.63 9.97
CA ALA A 485 21.94 -16.80 10.15
C ALA A 485 21.58 -16.71 11.64
N GLN A 486 20.48 -16.05 11.96
CA GLN A 486 19.94 -15.95 13.32
C GLN A 486 18.41 -16.05 13.29
N GLY A 487 17.87 -17.10 13.92
CA GLY A 487 16.45 -17.44 13.79
C GLY A 487 16.07 -17.67 12.33
N GLN A 488 15.07 -16.93 11.84
CA GLN A 488 14.66 -16.94 10.43
C GLN A 488 15.38 -15.86 9.59
N GLY A 489 16.07 -14.91 10.22
CA GLY A 489 16.75 -13.80 9.56
C GLY A 489 18.25 -13.98 9.42
N GLN A 490 18.91 -12.91 9.00
CA GLN A 490 20.34 -12.91 8.65
C GLN A 490 21.04 -11.62 9.07
N ILE A 491 22.32 -11.75 9.43
CA ILE A 491 23.23 -10.64 9.71
C ILE A 491 24.36 -10.70 8.68
N VAL A 492 24.58 -9.60 7.97
CA VAL A 492 25.64 -9.42 6.98
C VAL A 492 26.54 -8.27 7.41
N LEU A 493 27.85 -8.46 7.35
CA LEU A 493 28.85 -7.43 7.62
C LEU A 493 29.75 -7.23 6.40
N PHE A 494 29.79 -6.00 5.90
CA PHE A 494 30.83 -5.49 5.04
C PHE A 494 31.98 -5.00 5.91
N HIS A 495 33.19 -5.54 5.69
CA HIS A 495 34.39 -5.21 6.47
C HIS A 495 35.02 -3.87 6.07
N VAL A 496 34.36 -3.11 5.20
CA VAL A 496 34.75 -1.80 4.66
C VAL A 496 33.64 -0.77 4.88
N THR A 497 33.98 0.50 4.68
CA THR A 497 33.04 1.62 4.68
C THR A 497 32.03 1.53 3.55
N ALA A 498 30.84 2.08 3.78
CA ALA A 498 29.85 2.35 2.74
C ALA A 498 30.24 3.54 1.84
N THR A 499 31.30 4.28 2.20
CA THR A 499 31.92 5.36 1.42
C THR A 499 33.19 4.89 0.71
N ALA A 500 33.72 5.74 -0.17
CA ALA A 500 34.96 5.52 -0.87
C ALA A 500 36.25 5.63 -0.02
N GLU A 501 36.14 5.80 1.31
CA GLU A 501 37.28 6.05 2.20
C GLU A 501 38.22 4.84 2.31
N TRP A 502 37.65 3.63 2.49
CA TRP A 502 38.42 2.40 2.70
C TRP A 502 38.48 1.49 1.46
N SER A 503 37.61 1.73 0.47
CA SER A 503 37.60 0.97 -0.78
C SER A 503 36.91 1.74 -1.91
N THR A 504 37.26 1.43 -3.16
CA THR A 504 36.53 1.95 -4.34
C THR A 504 35.25 1.17 -4.65
N LEU A 505 34.89 0.15 -3.85
CA LEU A 505 33.70 -0.68 -4.08
C LEU A 505 32.41 0.17 -4.20
N PRO A 506 32.09 1.11 -3.29
CA PRO A 506 30.86 1.91 -3.39
C PRO A 506 30.74 2.79 -4.64
N LEU A 507 31.86 3.02 -5.35
CA LEU A 507 31.89 3.78 -6.61
C LEU A 507 31.63 2.89 -7.85
N SER A 508 31.57 1.58 -7.67
CA SER A 508 31.47 0.60 -8.77
C SER A 508 30.04 0.13 -8.98
N GLY A 509 29.70 -0.24 -10.23
CA GLY A 509 28.43 -0.90 -10.54
C GLY A 509 28.25 -2.24 -9.79
N LEU A 510 29.35 -2.91 -9.44
CA LEU A 510 29.33 -4.12 -8.63
C LEU A 510 28.70 -3.89 -7.25
N PHE A 511 28.88 -2.72 -6.64
CA PHE A 511 28.25 -2.41 -5.36
C PHE A 511 26.73 -2.34 -5.46
N VAL A 512 26.21 -1.74 -6.53
CA VAL A 512 24.77 -1.72 -6.83
C VAL A 512 24.27 -3.15 -6.99
N GLU A 513 24.92 -3.96 -7.81
CA GLU A 513 24.54 -5.37 -8.03
C GLU A 513 24.61 -6.19 -6.73
N MET A 514 25.60 -5.96 -5.86
CA MET A 514 25.71 -6.64 -4.56
C MET A 514 24.60 -6.22 -3.61
N MET A 515 24.29 -4.92 -3.52
CA MET A 515 23.21 -4.40 -2.67
C MET A 515 21.84 -4.87 -3.17
N GLU A 516 21.62 -4.82 -4.48
CA GLU A 516 20.46 -5.41 -5.14
C GLU A 516 20.36 -6.89 -4.82
N ARG A 517 21.43 -7.67 -4.95
CA ARG A 517 21.36 -9.10 -4.59
C ARG A 517 21.13 -9.34 -3.12
N LEU A 518 21.58 -8.50 -2.19
CA LEU A 518 21.22 -8.65 -0.78
C LEU A 518 19.75 -8.30 -0.53
N ALA A 519 19.23 -7.26 -1.20
CA ALA A 519 17.82 -6.88 -1.14
C ALA A 519 16.88 -7.88 -1.85
N ILE A 520 17.31 -8.41 -3.00
CA ILE A 520 16.61 -9.31 -3.94
C ILE A 520 16.87 -10.79 -3.66
N SER A 521 17.89 -11.17 -2.88
CA SER A 521 18.08 -12.57 -2.41
C SER A 521 16.93 -13.04 -1.50
N SER A 522 15.83 -12.28 -1.45
CA SER A 522 14.46 -12.66 -1.11
C SER A 522 13.49 -12.67 -2.34
N VAL A 523 13.94 -13.23 -3.48
CA VAL A 523 13.23 -13.74 -4.68
C VAL A 523 12.20 -12.81 -5.40
N SER A 524 12.59 -12.14 -6.51
CA SER A 524 11.70 -11.24 -7.29
C SER A 524 11.71 -11.40 -8.83
N SER A 525 11.76 -12.62 -9.36
CA SER A 525 11.37 -12.90 -10.76
C SER A 525 10.19 -13.87 -10.77
N THR A 526 9.24 -13.72 -11.70
CA THR A 526 8.19 -14.72 -11.95
C THR A 526 8.89 -16.08 -12.11
N PRO A 527 8.72 -17.02 -11.16
CA PRO A 527 9.52 -18.22 -11.17
C PRO A 527 9.25 -19.03 -12.42
N ASP A 528 10.29 -19.43 -13.13
CA ASP A 528 10.15 -20.43 -14.19
C ASP A 528 9.92 -21.82 -13.56
N ALA A 529 9.37 -22.76 -14.35
CA ALA A 529 9.08 -24.10 -13.84
C ALA A 529 10.34 -24.80 -13.28
N GLY A 530 11.52 -24.49 -13.83
CA GLY A 530 12.80 -25.04 -13.37
C GLY A 530 13.24 -24.53 -11.99
N SER A 531 12.99 -23.26 -11.65
CA SER A 531 13.35 -22.72 -10.32
C SER A 531 12.42 -23.18 -9.19
N LEU A 532 11.28 -23.78 -9.52
CA LEU A 532 10.30 -24.29 -8.55
C LEU A 532 10.32 -25.82 -8.39
N GLU A 533 11.19 -26.53 -9.11
CA GLU A 533 11.27 -27.98 -9.07
C GLU A 533 11.61 -28.48 -7.65
N GLY A 534 10.85 -29.46 -7.15
CA GLY A 534 11.03 -30.02 -5.81
C GLY A 534 10.45 -29.19 -4.66
N THR A 535 9.70 -28.12 -4.96
CA THR A 535 8.95 -27.34 -3.96
C THR A 535 7.47 -27.73 -3.94
N ILE A 536 6.85 -27.67 -2.75
CA ILE A 536 5.40 -27.90 -2.60
C ILE A 536 4.74 -26.58 -2.18
N TRP A 537 3.68 -26.23 -2.88
CA TRP A 537 2.92 -25.00 -2.71
C TRP A 537 1.51 -25.30 -2.23
N THR A 538 1.13 -24.70 -1.11
CA THR A 538 -0.20 -24.89 -0.53
C THR A 538 -1.15 -23.80 -1.03
N PRO A 539 -2.34 -24.13 -1.55
CA PRO A 539 -3.32 -23.13 -1.92
C PRO A 539 -3.80 -22.38 -0.67
N LEU A 540 -3.73 -21.05 -0.69
CA LEU A 540 -4.21 -20.18 0.40
C LEU A 540 -5.61 -19.64 0.09
N ARG A 541 -5.80 -19.17 -1.14
CA ARG A 541 -7.08 -18.70 -1.65
C ARG A 541 -7.28 -19.19 -3.06
N VAL A 542 -8.50 -19.59 -3.40
CA VAL A 542 -8.85 -20.04 -4.75
C VAL A 542 -9.92 -19.14 -5.34
N MET A 543 -9.86 -18.95 -6.65
CA MET A 543 -10.80 -18.14 -7.41
C MET A 543 -11.92 -19.02 -7.98
N ASP A 544 -13.17 -18.57 -7.92
CA ASP A 544 -14.30 -19.18 -8.63
C ASP A 544 -14.45 -18.66 -10.07
N GLY A 545 -15.36 -19.21 -10.86
CA GLY A 545 -15.57 -18.79 -12.25
C GLY A 545 -16.02 -17.33 -12.42
N TYR A 546 -16.46 -16.68 -11.34
CA TYR A 546 -16.87 -15.27 -11.34
C TYR A 546 -15.74 -14.30 -10.97
N GLY A 547 -14.55 -14.79 -10.63
CA GLY A 547 -13.44 -13.96 -10.16
C GLY A 547 -13.44 -13.69 -8.64
N VAL A 548 -14.28 -14.40 -7.87
CA VAL A 548 -14.36 -14.23 -6.42
C VAL A 548 -13.38 -15.17 -5.73
N LEU A 549 -12.58 -14.61 -4.82
CA LEU A 549 -11.61 -15.37 -4.03
C LEU A 549 -12.23 -15.92 -2.73
N SER A 550 -12.18 -17.23 -2.54
CA SER A 550 -12.52 -17.93 -1.30
C SER A 550 -11.29 -18.55 -0.64
N ASP A 551 -11.41 -18.91 0.63
CA ASP A 551 -10.40 -19.73 1.31
C ASP A 551 -10.25 -21.09 0.61
N ALA A 552 -9.03 -21.59 0.50
CA ALA A 552 -8.72 -22.86 -0.12
C ALA A 552 -9.09 -24.08 0.77
N GLY A 553 -9.28 -23.87 2.07
CA GLY A 553 -9.67 -24.93 3.00
C GLY A 553 -8.61 -26.05 3.08
N THR A 554 -9.02 -27.29 2.82
CA THR A 554 -8.17 -28.49 2.93
C THR A 554 -7.69 -29.02 1.58
N LEU A 555 -7.56 -28.16 0.57
CA LEU A 555 -7.00 -28.57 -0.72
C LEU A 555 -5.54 -29.01 -0.56
N ALA A 556 -5.15 -30.05 -1.31
CA ALA A 556 -3.80 -30.58 -1.27
C ALA A 556 -2.79 -29.57 -1.84
N GLY A 557 -1.54 -29.65 -1.36
CA GLY A 557 -0.43 -28.92 -1.96
C GLY A 557 -0.11 -29.42 -3.37
N VAL A 558 0.42 -28.54 -4.20
CA VAL A 558 0.77 -28.79 -5.61
C VAL A 558 2.27 -28.64 -5.78
N ASP A 559 2.86 -29.40 -6.70
CA ASP A 559 4.26 -29.23 -7.08
C ASP A 559 4.48 -27.86 -7.73
N GLY A 560 5.61 -27.23 -7.42
CA GLY A 560 5.94 -25.89 -7.91
C GLY A 560 6.08 -25.81 -9.44
N ALA A 561 6.59 -26.85 -10.10
CA ALA A 561 6.70 -26.86 -11.56
C ALA A 561 5.31 -26.94 -12.24
N ASP A 562 4.40 -27.72 -11.65
CA ASP A 562 3.01 -27.84 -12.10
C ASP A 562 2.24 -26.53 -11.89
N LEU A 563 2.54 -25.79 -10.81
CA LEU A 563 1.91 -24.51 -10.49
C LEU A 563 2.10 -23.45 -11.60
N VAL A 564 3.16 -23.57 -12.41
CA VAL A 564 3.42 -22.70 -13.57
C VAL A 564 2.97 -23.34 -14.88
N SER A 565 3.27 -24.63 -15.09
CA SER A 565 3.16 -25.26 -16.42
C SER A 565 1.88 -26.07 -16.66
N ALA A 566 1.28 -26.67 -15.63
CA ALA A 566 0.10 -27.51 -15.80
C ALA A 566 -1.14 -26.65 -16.10
N PRO A 567 -2.16 -27.16 -16.83
CA PRO A 567 -3.40 -26.43 -17.10
C PRO A 567 -4.27 -26.30 -15.83
N ALA A 568 -5.09 -25.25 -15.77
CA ALA A 568 -6.03 -25.06 -14.67
C ALA A 568 -7.15 -26.13 -14.70
N GLY A 569 -7.54 -26.62 -13.53
CA GLY A 569 -8.53 -27.69 -13.38
C GLY A 569 -9.02 -27.88 -11.94
N PRO A 570 -9.76 -28.96 -11.65
CA PRO A 570 -10.30 -29.23 -10.31
C PRO A 570 -9.21 -29.42 -9.24
N ASP A 571 -8.08 -30.02 -9.65
CA ASP A 571 -6.93 -30.31 -8.79
C ASP A 571 -5.95 -29.13 -8.69
N LEU A 572 -5.85 -28.31 -9.75
CA LEU A 572 -5.03 -27.09 -9.81
C LEU A 572 -5.87 -25.87 -10.14
N ARG A 573 -6.37 -25.19 -9.11
CA ARG A 573 -7.31 -24.07 -9.26
C ARG A 573 -6.57 -22.75 -9.38
N PRO A 574 -7.07 -21.78 -10.18
CA PRO A 574 -6.57 -20.41 -10.15
C PRO A 574 -6.73 -19.81 -8.74
N GLY A 575 -5.74 -19.04 -8.28
CA GLY A 575 -5.68 -18.61 -6.88
C GLY A 575 -4.32 -18.10 -6.41
N ILE A 576 -4.18 -17.92 -5.11
CA ILE A 576 -2.93 -17.56 -4.42
C ILE A 576 -2.41 -18.79 -3.70
N TYR A 577 -1.16 -19.13 -3.96
CA TYR A 577 -0.44 -20.26 -3.40
C TYR A 577 0.72 -19.79 -2.54
N GLY A 578 1.02 -20.50 -1.45
CA GLY A 578 2.08 -20.15 -0.53
C GLY A 578 3.06 -21.29 -0.24
N THR A 579 4.32 -20.95 -0.04
CA THR A 579 5.35 -21.86 0.50
C THR A 579 6.27 -21.07 1.44
N GLY A 580 6.25 -21.39 2.74
CA GLY A 580 6.82 -20.51 3.77
C GLY A 580 6.20 -19.11 3.68
N ASP A 581 7.04 -18.08 3.52
CA ASP A 581 6.63 -16.69 3.38
C ASP A 581 6.37 -16.25 1.93
N ARG A 582 6.70 -17.09 0.94
CA ARG A 582 6.53 -16.75 -0.48
C ARG A 582 5.10 -16.96 -0.92
N ARG A 583 4.56 -16.03 -1.72
CA ARG A 583 3.25 -16.12 -2.36
C ARG A 583 3.38 -16.04 -3.88
N LEU A 584 2.63 -16.89 -4.57
CA LEU A 584 2.54 -16.90 -6.03
C LEU A 584 1.07 -16.84 -6.46
N ALA A 585 0.80 -16.00 -7.46
CA ALA A 585 -0.52 -15.86 -8.05
C ALA A 585 -0.61 -16.74 -9.30
N ARG A 586 -1.63 -17.59 -9.36
CA ARG A 586 -2.00 -18.35 -10.54
C ARG A 586 -3.29 -17.78 -11.14
N ASN A 587 -3.14 -17.10 -12.26
CA ASN A 587 -4.24 -16.46 -12.98
C ASN A 587 -4.87 -17.39 -14.01
N VAL A 588 -6.09 -17.07 -14.43
CA VAL A 588 -6.84 -17.82 -15.44
C VAL A 588 -6.30 -17.57 -16.84
N PHE A 589 -5.91 -16.32 -17.10
CA PHE A 589 -5.40 -15.85 -18.39
C PHE A 589 -3.95 -15.38 -18.18
N GLY A 590 -3.04 -15.95 -18.96
CA GLY A 590 -1.61 -15.65 -18.97
C GLY A 590 -1.24 -14.53 -19.93
N ALA A 591 0.04 -14.17 -19.98
CA ALA A 591 0.57 -13.14 -20.88
C ALA A 591 0.64 -13.60 -22.35
N GLU A 592 0.85 -14.91 -22.57
CA GLU A 592 0.97 -15.53 -23.90
C GLU A 592 -0.35 -16.15 -24.39
N ASP A 593 -1.42 -16.08 -23.57
CA ASP A 593 -2.71 -16.65 -23.92
C ASP A 593 -3.44 -15.77 -24.94
N SER A 594 -4.24 -16.40 -25.80
CA SER A 594 -5.08 -15.71 -26.78
C SER A 594 -6.54 -16.15 -26.67
N LEU A 595 -7.46 -15.26 -27.07
CA LEU A 595 -8.90 -15.51 -27.04
C LEU A 595 -9.39 -15.79 -28.46
N ASP A 596 -9.45 -17.06 -28.82
CA ASP A 596 -9.95 -17.47 -30.13
C ASP A 596 -11.48 -17.60 -30.10
N PRO A 597 -12.23 -16.88 -30.96
CA PRO A 597 -13.67 -17.02 -31.04
C PRO A 597 -14.07 -18.29 -31.80
N VAL A 598 -15.17 -18.93 -31.38
CA VAL A 598 -15.71 -20.08 -32.12
C VAL A 598 -16.26 -19.69 -33.49
N SER A 599 -16.01 -20.55 -34.49
CA SER A 599 -16.77 -20.60 -35.74
C SER A 599 -17.69 -21.82 -35.81
N TRP A 600 -18.99 -21.61 -35.89
CA TRP A 600 -19.97 -22.70 -36.06
C TRP A 600 -20.18 -23.06 -37.54
N PRO A 601 -20.34 -24.36 -37.87
CA PRO A 601 -20.79 -24.78 -39.19
C PRO A 601 -22.16 -24.17 -39.57
N GLY A 602 -22.38 -23.89 -40.86
CA GLY A 602 -23.57 -23.17 -41.33
C GLY A 602 -24.90 -23.94 -41.21
N ASP A 603 -24.84 -25.23 -40.92
CA ASP A 603 -25.97 -26.11 -40.63
C ASP A 603 -26.43 -26.06 -39.16
N ILE A 604 -25.62 -25.46 -38.27
CA ILE A 604 -25.96 -25.33 -36.85
C ILE A 604 -26.70 -24.01 -36.60
N PRO A 605 -27.97 -24.03 -36.13
CA PRO A 605 -28.66 -22.82 -35.75
C PRO A 605 -28.05 -22.24 -34.46
N VAL A 606 -27.55 -21.00 -34.56
CA VAL A 606 -27.03 -20.23 -33.41
C VAL A 606 -28.02 -19.14 -33.02
N ARG A 607 -28.49 -19.16 -31.76
CA ARG A 607 -29.42 -18.19 -31.19
C ARG A 607 -28.77 -17.34 -30.11
N GLY A 608 -29.27 -16.12 -29.97
CA GLY A 608 -28.94 -15.26 -28.83
C GLY A 608 -29.62 -15.72 -27.55
N LEU A 609 -29.06 -15.30 -26.40
CA LEU A 609 -29.63 -15.57 -25.07
C LEU A 609 -30.86 -14.69 -24.73
N ALA A 610 -31.18 -13.68 -25.54
CA ALA A 610 -32.29 -12.77 -25.27
C ALA A 610 -33.65 -13.42 -25.61
N VAL A 611 -34.32 -13.94 -24.59
CA VAL A 611 -35.74 -14.32 -24.67
C VAL A 611 -36.55 -13.10 -24.24
N ALA A 612 -37.33 -12.50 -25.15
CA ALA A 612 -38.25 -11.44 -24.76
C ALA A 612 -39.36 -12.06 -23.89
N PRO A 613 -39.47 -11.73 -22.59
CA PRO A 613 -40.44 -12.38 -21.72
C PRO A 613 -41.86 -12.10 -22.21
N GLU A 614 -42.72 -13.13 -22.17
CA GLU A 614 -44.16 -12.96 -22.40
C GLU A 614 -44.70 -11.94 -21.39
N GLN A 615 -45.22 -10.80 -21.88
CA GLN A 615 -45.78 -9.77 -21.01
C GLN A 615 -47.31 -9.86 -20.99
N PRO A 616 -47.92 -10.31 -19.88
CA PRO A 616 -49.37 -10.28 -19.73
C PRO A 616 -49.84 -8.83 -19.55
N VAL A 617 -50.56 -8.30 -20.54
CA VAL A 617 -51.06 -6.91 -20.54
C VAL A 617 -52.37 -6.77 -19.74
N ALA A 618 -52.94 -7.89 -19.31
CA ALA A 618 -54.20 -7.96 -18.58
C ALA A 618 -54.23 -7.03 -17.33
N GLY A 619 -53.16 -7.01 -16.53
CA GLY A 619 -53.09 -6.20 -15.31
C GLY A 619 -53.15 -4.69 -15.56
N TRP A 620 -52.49 -4.21 -16.62
CA TRP A 620 -52.51 -2.81 -17.03
C TRP A 620 -53.89 -2.39 -17.53
N LEU A 621 -54.56 -3.24 -18.32
CA LEU A 621 -55.90 -2.98 -18.83
C LEU A 621 -56.95 -2.98 -17.71
N LEU A 622 -56.84 -3.88 -16.73
CA LEU A 622 -57.72 -3.89 -15.55
C LEU A 622 -57.48 -2.68 -14.64
N SER A 623 -56.22 -2.26 -14.46
CA SER A 623 -55.87 -1.05 -13.70
C SER A 623 -56.42 0.21 -14.38
N LEU A 624 -56.31 0.29 -15.71
CA LEU A 624 -56.92 1.34 -16.51
C LEU A 624 -58.45 1.34 -16.37
N ALA A 625 -59.10 0.17 -16.38
CA ALA A 625 -60.53 0.08 -16.16
C ALA A 625 -60.95 0.60 -14.78
N ILE A 626 -60.19 0.30 -13.72
CA ILE A 626 -60.43 0.81 -12.36
C ILE A 626 -60.27 2.33 -12.30
N LEU A 627 -59.22 2.88 -12.91
CA LEU A 627 -59.02 4.33 -13.01
C LEU A 627 -60.16 5.02 -13.76
N LEU A 628 -60.61 4.44 -14.88
CA LEU A 628 -61.77 4.94 -15.63
C LEU A 628 -63.04 4.88 -14.79
N LEU A 629 -63.29 3.81 -14.03
CA LEU A 629 -64.44 3.72 -13.12
C LEU A 629 -64.37 4.73 -11.97
N LEU A 630 -63.18 4.97 -11.40
CA LEU A 630 -62.96 6.01 -10.40
C LEU A 630 -63.25 7.41 -10.96
N ALA A 631 -62.76 7.68 -12.18
CA ALA A 631 -63.08 8.91 -12.90
C ALA A 631 -64.59 9.04 -13.18
N ASP A 632 -65.28 7.95 -13.54
CA ASP A 632 -66.75 7.93 -13.71
C ASP A 632 -67.47 8.30 -12.42
N VAL A 633 -67.02 7.77 -11.27
CA VAL A 633 -67.61 8.05 -9.96
C VAL A 633 -67.40 9.51 -9.56
N VAL A 634 -66.18 10.03 -9.68
CA VAL A 634 -65.87 11.44 -9.39
C VAL A 634 -66.68 12.36 -10.30
N ALA A 635 -66.73 12.07 -11.60
CA ALA A 635 -67.48 12.84 -12.58
C ALA A 635 -69.00 12.79 -12.32
N SER A 636 -69.55 11.62 -11.98
CA SER A 636 -70.97 11.44 -11.65
C SER A 636 -71.35 12.15 -10.34
N LEU A 637 -70.46 12.16 -9.34
CA LEU A 637 -70.64 12.90 -8.09
C LEU A 637 -70.55 14.43 -8.30
N ALA A 638 -69.70 14.89 -9.23
CA ALA A 638 -69.61 16.30 -9.61
C ALA A 638 -70.89 16.78 -10.31
N LEU A 639 -71.39 16.02 -11.28
CA LEU A 639 -72.62 16.34 -12.03
C LEU A 639 -73.90 16.27 -11.19
N SER A 640 -73.92 15.42 -10.16
CA SER A 640 -75.05 15.33 -9.20
C SER A 640 -74.94 16.33 -8.04
N GLY A 641 -73.94 17.22 -8.05
CA GLY A 641 -73.74 18.24 -7.01
C GLY A 641 -73.26 17.70 -5.66
N ARG A 642 -72.90 16.41 -5.57
CA ARG A 642 -72.56 15.70 -4.31
C ARG A 642 -71.07 15.75 -3.95
N LEU A 643 -70.22 16.28 -4.83
CA LEU A 643 -68.76 16.32 -4.66
C LEU A 643 -68.28 17.20 -3.49
N LEU A 644 -69.07 18.21 -3.10
CA LEU A 644 -68.73 19.22 -2.07
C LEU A 644 -69.53 19.07 -0.76
N SER A 645 -70.14 17.90 -0.51
CA SER A 645 -70.60 17.58 0.84
C SER A 645 -69.39 17.38 1.75
N ARG A 646 -69.36 18.09 2.89
CA ARG A 646 -68.21 18.25 3.83
C ARG A 646 -67.56 16.97 4.36
N VAL A 647 -68.02 15.78 3.97
CA VAL A 647 -67.57 14.50 4.54
C VAL A 647 -66.44 13.82 3.74
N ASN A 648 -66.19 14.19 2.47
CA ASN A 648 -65.25 13.43 1.60
C ASN A 648 -63.87 14.09 1.33
N ALA A 649 -63.54 15.21 1.97
CA ALA A 649 -62.27 15.93 1.73
C ALA A 649 -61.04 15.30 2.42
N LEU A 650 -61.22 14.38 3.38
CA LEU A 650 -60.11 13.80 4.16
C LEU A 650 -59.27 12.75 3.41
N ALA A 651 -59.78 12.16 2.32
CA ALA A 651 -59.09 11.07 1.64
C ALA A 651 -57.91 11.51 0.75
N MET A 652 -57.82 12.81 0.41
CA MET A 652 -56.79 13.34 -0.51
C MET A 652 -55.46 13.70 0.18
N ILE A 653 -55.41 13.85 1.51
CA ILE A 653 -54.24 14.41 2.22
C ILE A 653 -53.26 13.32 2.69
N LEU A 654 -53.68 12.07 2.80
CA LEU A 654 -52.87 10.97 3.34
C LEU A 654 -51.84 10.37 2.36
N PHE A 655 -51.71 10.90 1.15
CA PHE A 655 -50.86 10.31 0.09
C PHE A 655 -49.48 10.99 -0.12
N ALA A 656 -49.08 12.00 0.68
CA ALA A 656 -47.98 12.91 0.27
C ALA A 656 -46.80 13.18 1.25
N LEU A 657 -46.67 12.52 2.42
CA LEU A 657 -45.48 12.69 3.30
C LEU A 657 -44.84 11.33 3.57
N PRO A 658 -43.69 10.98 2.97
CA PRO A 658 -42.42 11.12 3.72
C PRO A 658 -41.16 11.22 2.83
N LEU A 659 -40.48 12.36 2.80
CA LEU A 659 -39.06 12.48 2.42
C LEU A 659 -38.50 13.71 3.15
N PHE A 660 -37.23 13.64 3.58
CA PHE A 660 -36.38 14.67 4.20
C PHE A 660 -36.17 14.63 5.73
N ALA A 661 -35.07 13.99 6.15
CA ALA A 661 -34.26 14.39 7.32
C ALA A 661 -32.79 13.90 7.16
N LEU A 662 -31.80 14.77 7.43
CA LEU A 662 -30.35 14.47 7.56
C LEU A 662 -29.70 15.33 8.68
N PRO A 663 -28.57 14.90 9.31
CA PRO A 663 -27.93 15.55 10.47
C PRO A 663 -26.53 16.18 10.18
N HIS A 664 -25.95 16.91 11.16
CA HIS A 664 -24.60 17.52 11.15
C HIS A 664 -23.68 16.94 12.27
N PRO A 665 -22.33 16.97 12.11
CA PRO A 665 -21.36 16.70 13.19
C PRO A 665 -20.52 17.93 13.62
N GLY A 666 -19.89 17.86 14.79
CA GLY A 666 -18.93 18.84 15.36
C GLY A 666 -17.56 18.22 15.64
N GLN A 667 -16.55 19.08 15.81
CA GLN A 667 -15.12 18.78 16.05
C GLN A 667 -14.60 19.35 17.38
N ALA A 668 -13.51 18.79 17.93
CA ALA A 668 -12.59 19.41 18.90
C ALA A 668 -11.21 18.70 18.93
N GLN A 669 -10.11 19.46 19.20
CA GLN A 669 -8.69 19.05 19.34
C GLN A 669 -8.05 19.66 20.62
N THR A 670 -6.88 19.13 21.08
CA THR A 670 -6.36 19.17 22.48
C THR A 670 -4.93 19.73 22.64
N GLU A 671 -4.65 20.29 23.83
CA GLU A 671 -3.52 21.09 24.35
C GLU A 671 -2.06 20.56 24.26
N ALA A 672 -1.76 19.43 23.60
CA ALA A 672 -0.40 18.88 23.56
C ALA A 672 0.55 19.60 22.58
N GLU A 673 0.01 20.45 21.70
CA GLU A 673 0.78 21.17 20.65
C GLU A 673 1.55 22.40 21.17
N GLU A 674 1.22 22.93 22.35
CA GLU A 674 1.72 24.25 22.79
C GLU A 674 3.17 24.22 23.31
N PHE A 675 3.64 23.10 23.87
CA PHE A 675 5.03 22.91 24.31
C PHE A 675 6.00 22.73 23.12
N ALA A 676 5.56 22.01 22.08
CA ALA A 676 6.34 21.80 20.86
C ALA A 676 6.48 23.08 20.03
N LEU A 677 5.47 23.97 20.05
CA LEU A 677 5.50 25.24 19.32
C LEU A 677 6.47 26.27 19.91
N ALA A 678 6.71 26.26 21.23
CA ALA A 678 7.62 27.21 21.87
C ALA A 678 9.11 26.89 21.63
N ALA A 679 9.46 25.60 21.53
CA ALA A 679 10.84 25.15 21.35
C ALA A 679 11.34 25.18 19.88
N THR A 680 10.44 25.36 18.91
CA THR A 680 10.77 25.28 17.48
C THR A 680 11.06 26.65 16.83
N ASN A 681 10.86 27.76 17.54
CA ASN A 681 10.92 29.12 16.95
C ASN A 681 12.23 29.89 17.20
N GLU A 682 13.02 29.58 18.25
CA GLU A 682 14.24 30.30 18.62
C GLU A 682 15.32 29.34 19.16
N VAL A 683 16.61 29.62 18.94
CA VAL A 683 17.73 28.79 19.42
C VAL A 683 17.82 28.84 20.95
N SER A 684 17.73 27.71 21.66
CA SER A 684 17.92 27.66 23.12
C SER A 684 19.17 26.88 23.51
N LEU A 685 19.94 27.40 24.48
CA LEU A 685 21.07 26.70 25.09
C LEU A 685 20.55 25.82 26.24
N ALA A 686 21.05 24.59 26.34
CA ALA A 686 20.63 23.67 27.39
C ALA A 686 21.78 23.21 28.29
N HIS A 687 21.46 22.96 29.56
CA HIS A 687 22.34 22.24 30.48
C HIS A 687 21.67 21.00 31.03
N VAL A 688 22.45 19.96 31.27
CA VAL A 688 21.98 18.71 31.88
C VAL A 688 21.80 18.91 33.39
N LEU A 689 20.62 18.55 33.90
CA LEU A 689 20.35 18.55 35.34
C LEU A 689 21.13 17.44 36.04
N THR A 690 22.01 17.81 36.97
CA THR A 690 22.89 16.84 37.65
C THR A 690 22.28 16.26 38.92
N GLY A 691 21.11 16.75 39.34
CA GLY A 691 20.52 16.48 40.65
C GLY A 691 21.15 17.28 41.80
N ASN A 692 22.08 18.20 41.49
CA ASN A 692 22.69 19.09 42.47
C ASN A 692 22.28 20.54 42.15
N ARG A 693 21.27 21.03 42.88
CA ARG A 693 20.68 22.35 42.68
C ARG A 693 21.70 23.48 42.60
N GLN A 694 22.76 23.44 43.40
CA GLN A 694 23.78 24.50 43.36
C GLN A 694 24.55 24.51 42.03
N VAL A 695 24.84 23.33 41.47
CA VAL A 695 25.54 23.18 40.19
C VAL A 695 24.60 23.57 39.05
N ASP A 696 23.35 23.12 39.12
CA ASP A 696 22.31 23.40 38.14
C ASP A 696 22.00 24.92 38.07
N ASP A 697 21.85 25.59 39.23
CA ASP A 697 21.62 27.04 39.31
C ASP A 697 22.80 27.84 38.71
N ILE A 698 24.04 27.39 38.93
CA ILE A 698 25.24 28.02 38.35
C ILE A 698 25.30 27.78 36.84
N ALA A 699 24.96 26.58 36.37
CA ALA A 699 24.90 26.25 34.96
C ALA A 699 23.85 27.11 34.24
N ALA A 700 22.64 27.24 34.79
CA ALA A 700 21.58 28.09 34.28
C ALA A 700 21.99 29.58 34.22
N ALA A 701 22.55 30.11 35.30
CA ALA A 701 23.06 31.49 35.33
C ALA A 701 24.22 31.71 34.35
N GLY A 702 25.08 30.69 34.21
CA GLY A 702 26.19 30.66 33.26
C GLY A 702 25.74 30.75 31.82
N LEU A 703 24.83 29.87 31.42
CA LEU A 703 24.26 29.89 30.07
C LEU A 703 23.44 31.15 29.81
N THR A 704 22.80 31.74 30.82
CA THR A 704 22.08 33.02 30.67
C THR A 704 23.06 34.13 30.32
N GLY A 705 24.18 34.23 31.06
CA GLY A 705 25.23 35.21 30.74
C GLY A 705 25.91 34.96 29.40
N LEU A 706 26.00 33.71 28.95
CA LEU A 706 26.47 33.38 27.61
C LEU A 706 25.45 33.79 26.53
N SER A 707 24.15 33.54 26.73
CA SER A 707 23.08 33.99 25.84
C SER A 707 23.07 35.50 25.67
N ASP A 708 23.16 36.26 26.77
CA ASP A 708 23.28 37.72 26.74
C ASP A 708 24.52 38.13 25.93
N THR A 709 25.66 37.48 26.16
CA THR A 709 26.91 37.77 25.44
C THR A 709 26.78 37.50 23.95
N LEU A 710 26.11 36.41 23.55
CA LEU A 710 25.82 36.11 22.15
C LEU A 710 24.95 37.20 21.54
N PHE A 711 23.83 37.54 22.18
CA PHE A 711 22.93 38.60 21.75
C PHE A 711 23.64 39.94 21.55
N PHE A 712 24.56 40.31 22.46
CA PHE A 712 25.30 41.57 22.35
C PHE A 712 26.43 41.58 21.32
N ARG A 713 27.01 40.42 21.00
CA ARG A 713 28.26 40.34 20.21
C ARG A 713 28.10 39.68 18.84
N THR A 714 27.01 38.97 18.62
CA THR A 714 26.71 38.26 17.37
C THR A 714 25.30 38.62 16.90
N SER A 715 24.84 38.00 15.81
CA SER A 715 23.45 38.12 15.33
C SER A 715 22.56 36.98 15.84
N ILE A 716 23.06 36.15 16.76
CA ILE A 716 22.26 35.07 17.37
C ILE A 716 21.48 35.68 18.51
N GLU A 717 20.19 35.43 18.56
CA GLU A 717 19.29 35.83 19.64
C GLU A 717 18.75 34.58 20.34
N PRO A 718 19.46 34.03 21.34
CA PRO A 718 19.02 32.80 21.99
C PRO A 718 17.83 33.05 22.92
N ALA A 719 16.92 32.07 22.98
CA ALA A 719 15.89 32.00 24.00
C ALA A 719 16.49 31.78 25.40
N THR A 720 15.63 31.81 26.42
CA THR A 720 16.06 31.53 27.81
C THR A 720 16.64 30.12 27.90
N PRO A 721 17.82 29.94 28.54
CA PRO A 721 18.43 28.61 28.66
C PRO A 721 17.56 27.63 29.44
N THR A 722 17.57 26.37 29.02
CA THR A 722 16.73 25.31 29.58
C THR A 722 17.57 24.32 30.39
N GLY A 723 17.04 23.86 31.53
CA GLY A 723 17.56 22.70 32.24
C GLY A 723 16.89 21.44 31.72
N VAL A 724 17.68 20.46 31.28
CA VAL A 724 17.21 19.26 30.60
C VAL A 724 17.36 18.04 31.51
N ASP A 725 16.28 17.30 31.68
CA ASP A 725 16.26 15.97 32.27
C ASP A 725 16.37 14.90 31.18
N LEU A 726 17.49 14.18 31.15
CA LEU A 726 17.80 13.18 30.12
C LEU A 726 16.80 12.03 30.06
N GLU A 727 16.07 11.78 31.15
CA GLU A 727 15.10 10.70 31.23
C GLU A 727 13.80 11.06 30.49
N THR A 728 13.34 12.31 30.64
CA THR A 728 11.98 12.70 30.23
C THR A 728 11.94 13.63 29.03
N ASP A 729 12.90 14.54 28.90
CA ASP A 729 12.88 15.57 27.88
C ASP A 729 13.35 15.06 26.50
N GLU A 730 13.01 15.82 25.46
CA GLU A 730 13.45 15.60 24.08
C GLU A 730 14.70 16.44 23.79
N LEU A 731 15.77 15.79 23.31
CA LEU A 731 17.09 16.42 23.14
C LEU A 731 17.26 17.05 21.76
N ALA A 732 16.47 16.63 20.76
CA ALA A 732 16.62 17.06 19.37
C ALA A 732 16.48 18.59 19.15
N PHE A 733 15.87 19.31 20.09
CA PHE A 733 15.68 20.76 20.00
C PHE A 733 16.91 21.60 20.37
N PHE A 734 17.95 20.99 20.97
CA PHE A 734 19.07 21.75 21.53
C PHE A 734 20.35 21.56 20.72
N PRO A 735 20.94 22.61 20.11
CA PRO A 735 22.17 22.44 19.33
C PRO A 735 23.38 22.02 20.18
N ILE A 736 23.38 22.39 21.47
CA ILE A 736 24.44 22.05 22.42
C ILE A 736 23.87 21.73 23.80
N LEU A 737 24.41 20.68 24.43
CA LEU A 737 24.19 20.33 25.83
C LEU A 737 25.46 20.63 26.64
N TYR A 738 25.34 21.54 27.62
CA TYR A 738 26.37 21.72 28.64
C TYR A 738 26.16 20.72 29.78
N TRP A 739 27.11 19.82 29.99
CA TRP A 739 27.01 18.77 31.00
C TRP A 739 28.09 18.94 32.08
N PRO A 740 27.75 19.56 33.23
CA PRO A 740 28.67 19.63 34.36
C PRO A 740 28.76 18.27 35.06
N ILE A 741 29.97 17.74 35.20
CA ILE A 741 30.19 16.44 35.85
C ILE A 741 30.31 16.61 37.36
N THR A 742 29.61 15.76 38.11
CA THR A 742 29.72 15.67 39.57
C THR A 742 29.96 14.23 40.00
N PRO A 743 30.76 13.94 41.06
CA PRO A 743 31.10 12.57 41.45
C PRO A 743 29.90 11.67 41.77
N ASP A 744 28.84 12.26 42.33
CA ASP A 744 27.67 11.54 42.85
C ASP A 744 26.50 11.48 41.85
N GLN A 745 26.71 11.91 40.59
CA GLN A 745 25.66 11.89 39.57
C GLN A 745 25.19 10.44 39.30
N PRO A 746 23.87 10.17 39.23
CA PRO A 746 23.40 8.86 38.79
C PRO A 746 23.80 8.58 37.33
N ARG A 747 23.88 7.30 36.95
CA ARG A 747 23.97 6.94 35.52
C ARG A 747 22.57 7.05 34.91
N PRO A 748 22.41 7.61 33.69
CA PRO A 748 21.15 7.59 32.95
C PRO A 748 20.63 6.17 32.68
N SER A 749 19.33 6.04 32.43
CA SER A 749 18.68 4.81 31.96
C SER A 749 19.15 4.39 30.54
N SER A 750 18.81 3.17 30.14
CA SER A 750 19.06 2.69 28.77
C SER A 750 18.28 3.50 27.73
N GLU A 751 17.05 3.93 28.03
CA GLU A 751 16.28 4.81 27.15
C GLU A 751 16.93 6.19 27.01
N ALA A 752 17.43 6.76 28.12
CA ALA A 752 18.15 8.02 28.08
C ALA A 752 19.45 7.94 27.26
N TYR A 753 20.19 6.82 27.33
CA TYR A 753 21.36 6.61 26.47
C TYR A 753 20.98 6.45 24.99
N ALA A 754 19.85 5.82 24.67
CA ALA A 754 19.35 5.78 23.30
C ALA A 754 19.08 7.20 22.76
N LYS A 755 18.43 8.06 23.56
CA LYS A 755 18.21 9.48 23.24
C LYS A 755 19.52 10.25 23.05
N LEU A 756 20.49 10.08 23.95
CA LEU A 756 21.80 10.73 23.87
C LEU A 756 22.59 10.28 22.63
N ASN A 757 22.55 8.99 22.29
CA ASN A 757 23.21 8.50 21.08
C ASN A 757 22.50 8.98 19.82
N ALA A 758 21.16 9.02 19.80
CA ALA A 758 20.40 9.64 18.72
C ALA A 758 20.75 11.13 18.56
N TYR A 759 20.88 11.85 19.68
CA TYR A 759 21.30 13.25 19.72
C TYR A 759 22.69 13.48 19.13
N LEU A 760 23.68 12.68 19.51
CA LEU A 760 25.03 12.73 18.94
C LEU A 760 25.04 12.35 17.45
N ARG A 761 24.23 11.35 17.06
CA ARG A 761 24.06 10.92 15.66
C ARG A 761 23.27 11.92 14.82
N SER A 762 22.50 12.84 15.40
CA SER A 762 21.81 13.90 14.64
C SER A 762 22.62 15.21 14.55
N GLY A 763 23.85 15.22 15.06
CA GLY A 763 24.76 16.37 14.98
C GLY A 763 24.80 17.26 16.24
N GLY A 764 24.13 16.85 17.32
CA GLY A 764 24.21 17.54 18.61
C GLY A 764 25.62 17.49 19.24
N LEU A 765 25.99 18.54 19.97
CA LEU A 765 27.27 18.64 20.69
C LEU A 765 27.07 18.53 22.20
N ILE A 766 27.89 17.72 22.87
CA ILE A 766 27.97 17.68 24.34
C ILE A 766 29.29 18.29 24.84
N LEU A 767 29.20 19.34 25.66
CA LEU A 767 30.33 19.91 26.38
C LEU A 767 30.37 19.33 27.81
N PHE A 768 31.27 18.38 28.03
CA PHE A 768 31.54 17.83 29.36
C PHE A 768 32.51 18.73 30.13
N ASP A 769 32.06 19.27 31.26
CA ASP A 769 32.89 20.07 32.17
C ASP A 769 33.15 19.32 33.48
N THR A 770 34.39 18.85 33.68
CA THR A 770 34.81 18.17 34.92
C THR A 770 35.03 19.12 36.08
N ARG A 771 35.17 20.44 35.82
CA ARG A 771 35.24 21.52 36.83
C ARG A 771 36.37 21.39 37.87
N ASP A 772 37.35 20.54 37.62
CA ASP A 772 38.42 20.17 38.54
C ASP A 772 39.80 20.71 38.13
N ALA A 773 39.82 21.61 37.14
CA ALA A 773 41.00 22.28 36.60
C ALA A 773 42.09 21.33 36.09
N ASP A 774 41.73 20.08 35.77
CA ASP A 774 42.66 19.01 35.39
C ASP A 774 43.84 18.86 36.38
N ILE A 775 43.61 19.11 37.68
CA ILE A 775 44.64 19.08 38.74
C ILE A 775 45.34 17.69 38.83
N ALA A 776 44.74 16.67 38.24
CA ALA A 776 45.24 15.32 38.07
C ALA A 776 46.34 15.15 36.97
N ARG A 777 47.32 16.05 36.86
CA ARG A 777 48.49 15.85 35.95
C ARG A 777 49.50 14.78 36.44
N PHE A 778 49.29 14.18 37.61
CA PHE A 778 50.14 13.13 38.19
C PHE A 778 49.38 11.80 38.36
N GLY A 779 49.17 11.07 37.27
CA GLY A 779 48.94 9.60 37.27
C GLY A 779 47.71 9.05 38.00
N ALA A 780 46.80 9.88 38.53
CA ALA A 780 45.57 9.45 39.20
C ALA A 780 44.38 10.26 38.70
N ALA A 781 43.37 9.59 38.13
CA ALA A 781 42.14 10.24 37.68
C ALA A 781 41.37 10.88 38.84
N SER A 782 40.98 12.15 38.67
CA SER A 782 40.13 12.86 39.62
C SER A 782 38.79 12.14 39.83
N PRO A 783 38.08 12.36 40.94
CA PRO A 783 36.73 11.81 41.12
C PRO A 783 35.79 12.17 39.97
N ASN A 784 35.86 13.41 39.48
CA ASN A 784 35.07 13.90 38.36
C ASN A 784 35.47 13.23 37.03
N GLY A 785 36.78 13.08 36.75
CA GLY A 785 37.27 12.38 35.56
C GLY A 785 36.90 10.89 35.53
N ARG A 786 36.94 10.21 36.67
CA ARG A 786 36.44 8.81 36.78
C ARG A 786 34.94 8.73 36.51
N LYS A 787 34.17 9.71 36.99
CA LYS A 787 32.73 9.74 36.72
C LYS A 787 32.41 10.07 35.27
N LEU A 788 33.22 10.90 34.61
CA LEU A 788 33.10 11.15 33.18
C LEU A 788 33.33 9.86 32.38
N GLN A 789 34.38 9.09 32.67
CA GLN A 789 34.63 7.80 32.00
C GLN A 789 33.46 6.83 32.18
N ASP A 790 32.85 6.83 33.37
CA ASP A 790 31.68 6.04 33.71
C ASP A 790 30.43 6.41 32.88
N LEU A 791 30.20 7.70 32.69
CA LEU A 791 29.05 8.24 31.93
C LEU A 791 29.27 8.20 30.41
N ALA A 792 30.52 8.32 29.96
CA ALA A 792 30.87 8.34 28.53
C ALA A 792 30.96 6.94 27.90
N GLY A 793 31.16 5.88 28.70
CA GLY A 793 31.35 4.52 28.19
C GLY A 793 30.23 4.00 27.27
N PRO A 794 28.93 4.18 27.61
CA PRO A 794 27.81 3.75 26.75
C PRO A 794 27.50 4.68 25.57
N LEU A 795 28.19 5.83 25.45
CA LEU A 795 27.97 6.79 24.37
C LEU A 795 28.77 6.42 23.12
N ASP A 796 28.17 6.59 21.95
CA ASP A 796 28.80 6.39 20.64
C ASP A 796 29.68 7.60 20.24
N ILE A 797 30.77 7.80 21.01
CA ILE A 797 31.71 8.92 20.86
C ILE A 797 32.86 8.51 19.93
N PRO A 798 33.26 9.37 18.96
CA PRO A 798 34.44 9.12 18.13
C PRO A 798 35.75 9.15 18.94
N PRO A 799 36.88 8.69 18.38
CA PRO A 799 38.19 8.85 19.01
C PRO A 799 38.46 10.32 19.38
N ILE A 800 39.14 10.58 20.49
CA ILE A 800 39.43 11.94 20.98
C ILE A 800 40.93 12.24 21.05
N GLU A 801 41.30 13.49 20.82
CA GLU A 801 42.67 14.01 20.95
C GLU A 801 42.70 15.39 21.65
N PRO A 802 43.86 15.85 22.18
CA PRO A 802 43.99 17.21 22.68
C PRO A 802 43.77 18.22 21.55
N LEU A 803 42.99 19.27 21.81
CA LEU A 803 42.61 20.29 20.84
C LEU A 803 43.83 20.84 20.08
N PRO A 804 43.95 20.56 18.76
CA PRO A 804 45.07 21.07 17.97
C PRO A 804 45.06 22.60 17.89
N ASP A 805 46.25 23.23 17.86
CA ASP A 805 46.39 24.69 17.74
C ASP A 805 45.74 25.24 16.45
N ASP A 806 45.69 24.42 15.39
CA ASP A 806 45.12 24.72 14.10
C ASP A 806 43.64 24.31 13.93
N HIS A 807 42.98 23.88 15.01
CA HIS A 807 41.55 23.52 15.01
C HIS A 807 40.62 24.73 14.73
N VAL A 808 39.44 24.50 14.16
CA VAL A 808 38.49 25.58 13.78
C VAL A 808 37.97 26.35 15.01
N LEU A 809 37.67 25.65 16.11
CA LEU A 809 37.26 26.25 17.40
C LEU A 809 38.14 27.40 17.88
N THR A 810 39.43 27.42 17.53
CA THR A 810 40.37 28.48 17.94
C THR A 810 40.11 29.80 17.20
N ARG A 811 39.33 29.75 16.11
CA ARG A 811 39.14 30.87 15.16
C ARG A 811 37.73 31.00 14.60
N THR A 812 36.72 30.34 15.16
CA THR A 812 35.35 30.39 14.64
C THR A 812 34.77 31.81 14.62
N PHE A 813 34.99 32.59 15.68
CA PHE A 813 34.57 34.00 15.76
C PHE A 813 35.69 34.92 16.25
N TYR A 814 36.22 34.63 17.44
CA TYR A 814 37.43 35.22 17.99
C TYR A 814 38.65 34.35 17.68
N LEU A 815 39.81 34.98 17.54
CA LEU A 815 41.09 34.29 17.54
C LEU A 815 41.52 34.06 18.99
N LEU A 816 41.62 32.79 19.38
CA LEU A 816 41.93 32.34 20.73
C LEU A 816 43.16 31.42 20.70
N GLN A 817 44.00 31.56 21.72
CA GLN A 817 45.13 30.66 22.00
C GLN A 817 44.95 29.92 23.33
N ASP A 818 43.92 30.30 24.08
CA ASP A 818 43.63 29.89 25.45
C ASP A 818 42.11 29.83 25.62
N TYR A 819 41.64 28.88 26.42
CA TYR A 819 40.20 28.61 26.61
C TYR A 819 39.79 28.64 28.09
N PRO A 820 40.13 29.70 28.84
CA PRO A 820 39.96 29.70 30.28
C PRO A 820 38.48 29.75 30.67
N GLY A 821 38.14 29.10 31.78
CA GLY A 821 36.87 29.27 32.49
C GLY A 821 37.14 29.99 33.81
N ARG A 822 36.60 29.46 34.92
CA ARG A 822 37.03 29.86 36.27
C ARG A 822 38.49 29.45 36.51
N HIS A 823 38.89 28.34 35.92
CA HIS A 823 40.27 27.84 35.92
C HIS A 823 40.96 28.15 34.59
N ALA A 824 42.28 28.31 34.65
CA ALA A 824 43.12 28.62 33.50
C ALA A 824 43.91 27.37 33.08
N SER A 825 43.24 26.41 32.44
CA SER A 825 43.86 25.27 31.73
C SER A 825 43.74 25.45 30.22
N ARG A 826 44.74 24.96 29.48
CA ARG A 826 44.72 24.84 28.01
C ARG A 826 44.23 23.47 27.52
N ASP A 827 44.12 22.51 28.44
CA ASP A 827 43.90 21.12 28.10
C ASP A 827 42.40 20.92 27.85
N ILE A 828 42.01 20.90 26.58
CA ILE A 828 40.67 20.54 26.10
C ILE A 828 40.84 19.36 25.14
N TRP A 829 39.92 18.41 25.17
CA TRP A 829 39.87 17.28 24.26
C TRP A 829 38.68 17.41 23.32
N VAL A 830 38.90 17.07 22.05
CA VAL A 830 37.91 17.08 20.97
C VAL A 830 38.05 15.81 20.15
N GLU A 831 37.15 15.61 19.19
CA GLU A 831 37.28 14.53 18.19
C GLU A 831 38.65 14.55 17.49
N ALA A 832 39.25 13.38 17.37
CA ALA A 832 40.54 13.18 16.76
C ALA A 832 40.49 13.43 15.25
N SER A 833 41.48 14.15 14.75
CA SER A 833 41.63 14.43 13.32
C SER A 833 41.93 13.13 12.53
N PRO A 834 41.51 13.04 11.25
CA PRO A 834 41.86 11.92 10.38
C PRO A 834 43.39 11.71 10.29
N PRO A 835 43.87 10.45 10.31
CA PRO A 835 45.30 10.15 10.34
C PRO A 835 46.08 10.56 9.08
N ASP A 836 45.38 10.86 7.98
CA ASP A 836 45.88 11.32 6.69
C ASP A 836 45.78 12.84 6.48
N ALA A 837 45.30 13.60 7.48
CA ALA A 837 45.17 15.05 7.41
C ALA A 837 46.55 15.74 7.32
N GLN A 838 46.94 16.13 6.10
CA GLN A 838 48.17 16.86 5.82
C GLN A 838 47.91 18.33 5.49
N GLN A 839 48.86 19.20 5.82
CA GLN A 839 48.81 20.60 5.44
C GLN A 839 49.12 20.71 3.95
N ILE A 840 48.15 21.19 3.17
CA ILE A 840 48.32 21.41 1.73
C ILE A 840 49.27 22.60 1.51
N GLU A 841 50.21 22.47 0.58
CA GLU A 841 51.18 23.53 0.24
C GLU A 841 50.44 24.81 -0.21
N GLY A 842 50.62 25.92 0.51
CA GLY A 842 49.91 27.18 0.30
C GLY A 842 48.72 27.45 1.25
N MET A 843 48.32 26.47 2.07
CA MET A 843 47.29 26.64 3.10
C MET A 843 47.93 26.81 4.50
N PRO A 844 47.51 27.82 5.30
CA PRO A 844 48.11 28.08 6.61
C PRO A 844 47.73 27.06 7.70
N PHE A 845 46.71 26.23 7.49
CA PHE A 845 46.20 25.25 8.47
C PHE A 845 45.85 23.90 7.80
N ARG A 846 45.84 22.81 8.57
CA ARG A 846 45.34 21.50 8.10
C ARG A 846 43.80 21.51 8.05
N ASN A 847 43.22 20.76 7.12
CA ASN A 847 41.79 20.48 7.17
C ASN A 847 41.58 19.30 8.13
N LEU A 848 41.28 19.62 9.39
CA LEU A 848 41.35 18.65 10.48
C LEU A 848 40.03 17.96 10.80
N ASN A 849 38.90 18.51 10.35
CA ASN A 849 37.57 17.90 10.41
C ASN A 849 36.60 18.76 9.59
N ASP A 850 35.80 18.15 8.71
CA ASP A 850 34.81 18.86 7.90
C ASP A 850 33.50 19.16 8.66
N GLY A 851 33.36 18.75 9.94
CA GLY A 851 32.14 18.90 10.74
C GLY A 851 32.31 19.58 12.12
N VAL A 852 31.21 19.68 12.87
CA VAL A 852 31.20 20.10 14.29
C VAL A 852 31.65 18.94 15.15
N THR A 853 32.63 19.13 16.05
CA THR A 853 33.04 18.07 16.96
C THR A 853 31.88 17.69 17.90
N PRO A 854 31.46 16.40 17.99
CA PRO A 854 30.27 16.01 18.74
C PRO A 854 30.46 16.07 20.26
N VAL A 855 31.72 16.05 20.71
CA VAL A 855 32.06 16.04 22.13
C VAL A 855 33.26 16.95 22.38
N ILE A 856 33.14 17.80 23.41
CA ILE A 856 34.24 18.60 23.94
C ILE A 856 34.37 18.29 25.43
N ILE A 857 35.59 18.00 25.89
CA ILE A 857 35.86 17.65 27.28
C ILE A 857 36.92 18.61 27.85
N GLY A 858 36.65 19.21 29.01
CA GLY A 858 37.67 19.91 29.79
C GLY A 858 37.24 20.18 31.23
N GLY A 859 38.15 20.75 32.04
CA GLY A 859 37.92 20.94 33.48
C GLY A 859 37.84 22.38 33.95
N ASN A 860 37.52 23.34 33.08
CA ASN A 860 37.72 24.76 33.34
C ASN A 860 36.61 25.47 34.13
N ASP A 861 35.49 24.81 34.44
CA ASP A 861 34.32 25.38 35.15
C ASP A 861 33.81 26.65 34.43
N TRP A 862 33.43 26.49 33.15
CA TRP A 862 33.05 27.61 32.27
C TRP A 862 31.75 28.27 32.67
N ALA A 863 30.75 27.50 33.10
CA ALA A 863 29.48 28.07 33.57
C ALA A 863 29.69 29.07 34.73
N ALA A 864 30.59 28.75 35.66
CA ALA A 864 30.93 29.67 36.75
C ALA A 864 31.57 30.97 36.25
N ALA A 865 32.27 30.91 35.11
CA ALA A 865 32.86 32.09 34.49
C ALA A 865 31.85 32.97 33.77
N TRP A 866 30.87 32.35 33.12
CA TRP A 866 29.81 33.03 32.39
C TRP A 866 28.70 33.55 33.30
N ALA A 867 28.55 33.00 34.50
CA ALA A 867 27.41 33.27 35.38
C ALA A 867 27.30 34.74 35.80
N VAL A 868 26.13 35.30 35.53
CA VAL A 868 25.75 36.69 35.86
C VAL A 868 24.53 36.72 36.79
N ARG A 869 24.40 37.81 37.53
CA ARG A 869 23.20 38.16 38.31
C ARG A 869 22.20 38.91 37.42
N SER A 870 20.98 39.09 37.92
CA SER A 870 19.92 39.86 37.23
C SER A 870 20.26 41.35 37.00
N ASP A 871 21.28 41.88 37.67
CA ASP A 871 21.81 43.23 37.48
C ASP A 871 22.98 43.29 36.48
N GLY A 872 23.31 42.16 35.83
CA GLY A 872 24.41 42.02 34.87
C GLY A 872 25.80 41.90 35.52
N ALA A 873 25.92 41.96 36.85
CA ALA A 873 27.20 41.77 37.54
C ALA A 873 27.59 40.29 37.59
N PRO A 874 28.90 39.95 37.57
CA PRO A 874 29.34 38.58 37.72
C PRO A 874 28.85 37.92 39.01
N LEU A 875 28.33 36.68 38.92
CA LEU A 875 27.81 35.93 40.07
C LEU A 875 28.94 35.39 40.96
N LEU A 876 30.03 34.92 40.35
CA LEU A 876 31.18 34.30 41.02
C LEU A 876 32.48 35.05 40.72
N PRO A 877 33.39 35.21 41.69
CA PRO A 877 34.69 35.84 41.45
C PRO A 877 35.60 34.94 40.60
N ILE A 878 36.25 35.52 39.59
CA ILE A 878 37.34 34.90 38.82
C ILE A 878 38.59 35.74 39.02
N GLY A 879 39.70 35.10 39.41
CA GLY A 879 40.99 35.77 39.57
C GLY A 879 40.96 36.96 40.56
N ARG A 880 41.88 37.92 40.37
CA ARG A 880 41.93 39.17 41.16
C ARG A 880 42.26 40.35 40.25
N GLY A 881 41.52 41.45 40.38
CA GLY A 881 41.75 42.68 39.61
C GLY A 881 41.69 42.44 38.09
N PHE A 882 42.45 43.23 37.33
CA PHE A 882 42.40 43.25 35.87
C PHE A 882 42.69 41.89 35.20
N SER A 883 43.50 41.02 35.81
CA SER A 883 43.76 39.68 35.26
C SER A 883 42.52 38.78 35.35
N GLY A 884 41.72 38.93 36.41
CA GLY A 884 40.45 38.23 36.56
C GLY A 884 39.42 38.66 35.53
N ASP A 885 39.31 39.97 35.29
CA ASP A 885 38.42 40.53 34.27
C ASP A 885 38.83 40.07 32.85
N ARG A 886 40.14 40.06 32.57
CA ARG A 886 40.67 39.52 31.29
C ARG A 886 40.37 38.03 31.12
N GLN A 887 40.50 37.24 32.19
CA GLN A 887 40.20 35.81 32.14
C GLN A 887 38.72 35.58 31.84
N ARG A 888 37.82 36.33 32.49
CA ARG A 888 36.38 36.26 32.22
C ARG A 888 36.04 36.66 30.79
N GLU A 889 36.68 37.71 30.28
CA GLU A 889 36.51 38.13 28.89
C GLU A 889 36.94 37.03 27.91
N LEU A 890 38.06 36.34 28.16
CA LEU A 890 38.47 35.19 27.35
C LEU A 890 37.50 34.01 27.47
N ALA A 891 36.94 33.75 28.66
CA ALA A 891 35.92 32.73 28.85
C ALA A 891 34.66 33.03 28.01
N TYR A 892 34.19 34.28 27.99
CA TYR A 892 33.07 34.69 27.15
C TYR A 892 33.37 34.50 25.66
N ARG A 893 34.58 34.85 25.21
CA ARG A 893 34.99 34.63 23.81
C ARG A 893 35.04 33.15 23.45
N PHE A 894 35.51 32.30 24.36
CA PHE A 894 35.48 30.86 24.15
C PHE A 894 34.04 30.35 24.02
N GLY A 895 33.13 30.77 24.91
CA GLY A 895 31.71 30.42 24.81
C GLY A 895 31.08 30.88 23.48
N VAL A 896 31.42 32.08 23.01
CA VAL A 896 30.97 32.56 21.69
C VAL A 896 31.56 31.70 20.57
N ASN A 897 32.85 31.37 20.58
CA ASN A 897 33.46 30.48 19.57
C ASN A 897 32.80 29.11 19.55
N LEU A 898 32.52 28.56 20.73
CA LEU A 898 31.84 27.27 20.90
C LEU A 898 30.46 27.27 20.25
N VAL A 899 29.59 28.21 20.63
CA VAL A 899 28.23 28.27 20.10
C VAL A 899 28.23 28.61 18.61
N MET A 900 29.10 29.52 18.17
CA MET A 900 29.28 29.79 16.74
C MET A 900 29.75 28.54 15.98
N HIS A 901 30.61 27.71 16.58
CA HIS A 901 31.11 26.50 15.91
C HIS A 901 29.99 25.49 15.73
N VAL A 902 29.17 25.28 16.76
CA VAL A 902 28.00 24.41 16.68
C VAL A 902 27.00 24.88 15.62
N LEU A 903 26.75 26.19 15.54
CA LEU A 903 25.72 26.73 14.63
C LEU A 903 26.20 26.99 13.19
N THR A 904 27.52 27.07 12.95
CA THR A 904 28.07 27.42 11.62
C THR A 904 29.08 26.41 11.08
N GLY A 905 29.29 25.29 11.80
CA GLY A 905 30.13 24.20 11.35
C GLY A 905 31.58 24.61 11.03
N ASN A 906 31.98 24.27 9.81
CA ASN A 906 33.32 24.43 9.26
C ASN A 906 33.43 25.67 8.32
N TYR A 907 32.45 26.58 8.32
CA TYR A 907 32.40 27.74 7.42
C TYR A 907 33.69 28.59 7.39
N LYS A 908 34.49 28.60 8.47
CA LYS A 908 35.75 29.34 8.59
C LYS A 908 37.01 28.56 8.19
N SER A 909 36.88 27.27 7.88
CA SER A 909 37.94 26.46 7.24
C SER A 909 37.83 26.41 5.72
N ASP A 910 36.76 26.98 5.11
CA ASP A 910 36.60 27.06 3.66
C ASP A 910 37.64 27.98 2.99
N GLN A 911 38.10 27.59 1.79
CA GLN A 911 39.19 28.23 1.05
C GLN A 911 38.91 29.71 0.74
N VAL A 912 37.63 30.09 0.68
CA VAL A 912 37.18 31.44 0.33
C VAL A 912 37.59 32.49 1.38
N HIS A 913 37.78 32.10 2.65
CA HIS A 913 38.03 33.06 3.74
C HIS A 913 39.48 33.14 4.19
N VAL A 914 40.35 32.27 3.68
CA VAL A 914 41.78 32.21 4.01
C VAL A 914 42.51 33.54 3.77
N PRO A 915 42.32 34.27 2.65
CA PRO A 915 43.02 35.54 2.41
C PRO A 915 42.71 36.61 3.46
N ALA A 916 41.44 36.70 3.89
CA ALA A 916 41.01 37.68 4.89
C ALA A 916 41.49 37.34 6.32
N LEU A 917 41.77 36.06 6.60
CA LEU A 917 42.36 35.62 7.86
C LEU A 917 43.87 35.96 7.93
N LEU A 918 44.60 35.78 6.82
CA LEU A 918 46.02 36.13 6.71
C LEU A 918 46.25 37.65 6.91
N ASP A 919 45.43 38.49 6.27
CA ASP A 919 45.47 39.95 6.44
C ASP A 919 45.30 40.38 7.91
N ARG A 920 44.47 39.67 8.70
CA ARG A 920 44.25 39.95 10.13
C ARG A 920 45.36 39.44 11.04
N LEU A 921 46.07 38.39 10.62
CA LEU A 921 47.25 37.85 11.31
C LEU A 921 48.53 38.63 10.97
N GLY A 922 48.46 39.56 10.01
CA GLY A 922 49.59 40.39 9.60
C GLY A 922 50.63 39.62 8.78
N GLN A 923 50.20 38.59 8.05
CA GLN A 923 51.03 37.78 7.14
C GLN A 923 50.69 38.06 5.68
#